data_AF-A0A2U1BA34-F1
#
_entry.id   AF-A0A2U1BA34-F1
#
_cell.length_a   1.000
_cell.length_b   1.000
_cell.length_c   1.000
_cell.angle_alpha   90.00
_cell.angle_beta   90.00
_cell.angle_gamma   90.00
#
_symmetry.space_group_name_H-M   'P 1'
#
loop_
_entity.id
_entity.type
_entity.pdbx_description
1 polymer ?
#
loop_
_entity_poly.entity_id
_entity_poly.type
_entity_poly.pdbx_seq_one_letter_code
_entity_poly.pdbx_strand_id
1 'polypeptide(L)'
;MRRLTSVKQYGLIEGALLALAPFALLMAHNKAGQFPALMPPLAAFFTAGCGLAAARLLFLNPRYGKLFGWLFWIGALVGTLPILIGNPFAALLFATFFIISGFALTDFKVDYQELLTTPRAERCRQRAAGAALVLGGAVLVSASLNQPDYLEARMCFILSALASLWLLLRWVRLSQRRHVSWFYSAAAGMLLLPLLVSLVSGRTRAVALFIALLMSIPLYRFRRTAAPREHWWELVLNHPGRTLFSTFLTLCTFGALLLNLSFSTVRPEIPFIDKLFTAVSAVCVTGLSVLDISKEFTLTGQIFIMVLIQLGGLGIMTIATAAMHAIGKRLSLSQERLMSSLTDSDHQDLTRSLKLILKFTFIVEGCGALLLAAGFMLDGFAPATALWHGCFTAVSAFCNAGFSLNSANLVPFAHNPLVLYPVSLLVVAGGIAPATALFLPAYFSGRTIPLAARLAITTTLVLLVAGTVSVLIFEWDKGLAGFGLAGKINNAWFQSATFRTAGFNSINVAAATTPTYIVMILYMFIGGSPGGTAGGVKTTTLAVLAITFWNNVTGSGDLNIQNRHISHYIVYRAVTIVMASGLVLLAATMMLTITQPIAPRELLFEVTSALATVGLSIGATPQLDGIGKVLIILTMFIGRIGPLTMFMLLDDAHSQTNAHYPYAKITLN
;
A
#
# COMPACT_ATOMS: atom_id res chain seq x y z
N MET A 1 24.71 17.36 -11.83
CA MET A 1 23.84 16.78 -10.77
C MET A 1 24.46 15.61 -9.99
N ARG A 2 25.38 14.79 -10.55
CA ARG A 2 26.05 13.69 -9.83
C ARG A 2 27.06 14.09 -8.73
N ARG A 3 27.54 15.34 -8.71
CA ARG A 3 28.49 15.83 -7.68
C ARG A 3 27.78 15.92 -6.30
N LEU A 4 26.76 16.76 -6.15
CA LEU A 4 26.06 17.04 -4.88
C LEU A 4 25.36 15.85 -4.16
N THR A 5 25.25 14.68 -4.80
CA THR A 5 24.64 13.47 -4.20
C THR A 5 25.58 12.74 -3.26
N SER A 6 26.89 12.78 -3.52
CA SER A 6 27.89 12.03 -2.75
C SER A 6 27.96 12.56 -1.30
N VAL A 7 28.26 13.85 -1.13
CA VAL A 7 28.44 14.55 0.16
C VAL A 7 27.23 14.41 1.08
N LYS A 8 26.01 14.46 0.51
CA LYS A 8 24.74 14.30 1.25
C LYS A 8 24.65 12.95 1.95
N GLN A 9 25.14 11.88 1.32
CA GLN A 9 25.13 10.53 1.90
C GLN A 9 26.11 10.43 3.10
N TYR A 10 27.28 11.10 3.04
CA TYR A 10 28.27 11.08 4.14
C TYR A 10 27.72 11.63 5.45
N GLY A 11 27.10 12.81 5.42
CA GLY A 11 26.58 13.44 6.63
C GLY A 11 25.40 12.70 7.24
N LEU A 12 24.54 12.09 6.41
CA LEU A 12 23.40 11.29 6.84
C LEU A 12 23.84 10.03 7.60
N ILE A 13 24.80 9.28 7.06
CA ILE A 13 25.31 8.03 7.67
C ILE A 13 26.03 8.32 9.00
N GLU A 14 26.84 9.38 9.06
CA GLU A 14 27.53 9.77 10.29
C GLU A 14 26.56 10.18 11.41
N GLY A 15 25.52 10.96 11.06
CA GLY A 15 24.46 11.34 12.00
C GLY A 15 23.68 10.14 12.52
N ALA A 16 23.41 9.16 11.66
CA ALA A 16 22.75 7.91 12.04
C ALA A 16 23.60 7.09 13.04
N LEU A 17 24.91 6.95 12.78
CA LEU A 17 25.83 6.21 13.65
C LEU A 17 25.99 6.87 15.03
N LEU A 18 26.04 8.21 15.09
CA LEU A 18 26.08 8.97 16.35
C LEU A 18 24.79 8.80 17.18
N ALA A 19 23.64 8.74 16.52
CA ALA A 19 22.35 8.55 17.19
C ALA A 19 22.10 7.11 17.65
N LEU A 20 22.67 6.12 16.95
CA LEU A 20 22.51 4.69 17.27
C LEU A 20 23.55 4.17 18.26
N ALA A 21 24.70 4.82 18.44
CA ALA A 21 25.72 4.39 19.40
C ALA A 21 25.19 4.23 20.84
N PRO A 22 24.33 5.12 21.38
CA PRO A 22 23.67 4.93 22.67
C PRO A 22 22.64 3.80 22.69
N PHE A 23 22.03 3.46 21.54
CA PHE A 23 21.03 2.40 21.43
C PHE A 23 21.66 0.99 21.49
N ALA A 24 22.92 0.85 21.04
CA ALA A 24 23.68 -0.39 21.15
C ALA A 24 23.94 -0.80 22.62
N LEU A 25 24.04 0.16 23.54
CA LEU A 25 24.19 -0.08 24.98
C LEU A 25 22.96 -0.73 25.62
N LEU A 26 21.79 -0.50 25.05
CA LEU A 26 20.50 -1.05 25.48
C LEU A 26 20.38 -2.55 25.16
N MET A 27 21.12 -3.03 24.14
CA MET A 27 21.17 -4.45 23.76
C MET A 27 22.00 -5.31 24.73
N ALA A 28 22.73 -4.68 25.66
CA ALA A 28 23.46 -5.37 26.73
C ALA A 28 22.53 -6.02 27.76
N HIS A 29 21.29 -5.55 27.87
CA HIS A 29 20.38 -5.91 28.94
C HIS A 29 19.10 -6.53 28.39
N ASN A 30 19.23 -7.72 27.82
CA ASN A 30 18.07 -8.59 27.60
C ASN A 30 18.16 -9.80 28.53
N LYS A 31 17.00 -10.15 29.11
CA LYS A 31 16.79 -11.00 30.28
C LYS A 31 17.77 -12.17 30.42
N ALA A 32 18.30 -12.30 31.63
CA ALA A 32 18.92 -13.50 32.18
C ALA A 32 18.21 -14.77 31.67
N GLY A 33 18.91 -15.60 30.90
CA GLY A 33 18.36 -16.91 30.51
C GLY A 33 19.07 -17.66 29.38
N GLN A 34 19.72 -17.00 28.41
CA GLN A 34 20.21 -17.74 27.21
C GLN A 34 21.64 -17.45 26.74
N PHE A 35 22.39 -16.51 27.34
CA PHE A 35 23.83 -16.33 27.05
C PHE A 35 24.64 -16.04 28.33
N PRO A 36 25.92 -16.47 28.43
CA PRO A 36 26.74 -16.29 29.62
C PRO A 36 26.96 -14.81 29.98
N ALA A 37 26.82 -14.53 31.28
CA ALA A 37 26.55 -13.23 31.90
C ALA A 37 27.65 -12.13 31.79
N LEU A 38 28.76 -12.35 31.08
CA LEU A 38 29.89 -11.41 30.99
C LEU A 38 30.16 -10.87 29.58
N MET A 39 29.64 -11.48 28.52
CA MET A 39 29.80 -10.99 27.14
C MET A 39 28.86 -9.85 26.69
N PRO A 40 27.62 -9.69 27.17
CA PRO A 40 26.70 -8.66 26.67
C PRO A 40 27.15 -7.21 26.90
N PRO A 41 27.65 -6.81 28.10
CA PRO A 41 28.00 -5.40 28.33
C PRO A 41 29.28 -5.01 27.60
N LEU A 42 30.31 -5.86 27.60
CA LEU A 42 31.56 -5.58 26.89
C LEU A 42 31.36 -5.49 25.37
N ALA A 43 30.53 -6.37 24.79
CA ALA A 43 30.16 -6.28 23.38
C ALA A 43 29.33 -5.01 23.06
N ALA A 44 28.44 -4.61 23.97
CA ALA A 44 27.66 -3.38 23.83
C ALA A 44 28.49 -2.09 23.96
N PHE A 45 29.48 -2.08 24.88
CA PHE A 45 30.45 -0.99 24.98
C PHE A 45 31.37 -0.94 23.75
N PHE A 46 31.83 -2.10 23.27
CA PHE A 46 32.66 -2.20 22.07
C PHE A 46 31.92 -1.72 20.83
N THR A 47 30.65 -2.09 20.67
CA THR A 47 29.80 -1.62 19.57
C THR A 47 29.55 -0.12 19.66
N ALA A 48 29.11 0.40 20.81
CA ALA A 48 28.96 1.85 21.01
C ALA A 48 30.27 2.62 20.69
N GLY A 49 31.43 2.07 21.11
CA GLY A 49 32.75 2.59 20.77
C GLY A 49 33.04 2.58 19.26
N CYS A 50 32.71 1.49 18.56
CA CYS A 50 32.83 1.40 17.10
C CYS A 50 31.94 2.42 16.39
N GLY A 51 30.72 2.67 16.87
CA GLY A 51 29.81 3.68 16.29
C GLY A 51 30.36 5.11 16.42
N LEU A 52 30.91 5.46 17.59
CA LEU A 52 31.55 6.75 17.83
C LEU A 52 32.86 6.91 17.02
N ALA A 53 33.66 5.85 16.93
CA ALA A 53 34.88 5.82 16.13
C ALA A 53 34.58 5.94 14.63
N ALA A 54 33.57 5.22 14.14
CA ALA A 54 33.09 5.29 12.76
C ALA A 54 32.65 6.71 12.41
N ALA A 55 31.87 7.35 13.29
CA ALA A 55 31.41 8.71 13.07
C ALA A 55 32.57 9.71 12.95
N ARG A 56 33.57 9.61 13.84
CA ARG A 56 34.74 10.49 13.82
C ARG A 56 35.65 10.23 12.60
N LEU A 57 35.84 8.97 12.24
CA LEU A 57 36.80 8.55 11.22
C LEU A 57 36.23 8.58 9.80
N LEU A 58 34.91 8.57 9.60
CA LEU A 58 34.27 8.61 8.27
C LEU A 58 34.77 9.77 7.40
N PHE A 59 35.09 10.90 8.03
CA PHE A 59 35.57 12.11 7.36
C PHE A 59 37.09 12.28 7.38
N LEU A 60 37.77 11.77 8.40
CA LEU A 60 39.23 11.89 8.53
C LEU A 60 39.94 10.82 7.70
N ASN A 61 39.47 9.58 7.78
CA ASN A 61 40.00 8.43 7.05
C ASN A 61 38.84 7.49 6.64
N PRO A 62 38.24 7.70 5.46
CA PRO A 62 37.05 6.98 5.00
C PRO A 62 37.16 5.46 5.03
N ARG A 63 38.36 4.90 4.78
CA ARG A 63 38.61 3.45 4.86
C ARG A 63 38.43 2.91 6.28
N TYR A 64 39.00 3.57 7.28
CA TYR A 64 38.84 3.19 8.69
C TYR A 64 37.43 3.51 9.20
N GLY A 65 36.82 4.61 8.75
CA GLY A 65 35.43 4.92 9.07
C GLY A 65 34.44 3.86 8.57
N LYS A 66 34.64 3.32 7.35
CA LYS A 66 33.86 2.17 6.85
C LYS A 66 34.06 0.92 7.68
N LEU A 67 35.30 0.60 8.05
CA LEU A 67 35.63 -0.58 8.86
C LEU A 67 34.92 -0.53 10.22
N PHE A 68 35.05 0.57 10.95
CA PHE A 68 34.37 0.76 12.23
C PHE A 68 32.84 0.84 12.07
N GLY A 69 32.35 1.36 10.94
CA GLY A 69 30.93 1.34 10.58
C GLY A 69 30.39 -0.08 10.41
N TRP A 70 31.12 -0.96 9.72
CA TRP A 70 30.78 -2.38 9.60
C TRP A 70 30.84 -3.12 10.94
N LEU A 71 31.85 -2.85 11.77
CA LEU A 71 31.96 -3.44 13.11
C LEU A 71 30.81 -3.03 14.03
N PHE A 72 30.40 -1.76 13.98
CA PHE A 72 29.20 -1.27 14.66
C PHE A 72 27.94 -2.01 14.19
N TRP A 73 27.79 -2.15 12.87
CA TRP A 73 26.64 -2.78 12.25
C TRP A 73 26.51 -4.27 12.56
N ILE A 74 27.62 -5.02 12.51
CA ILE A 74 27.65 -6.44 12.85
C ILE A 74 27.28 -6.64 14.31
N GLY A 75 27.84 -5.84 15.22
CA GLY A 75 27.53 -5.98 16.63
C GLY A 75 26.11 -5.52 17.01
N ALA A 76 25.51 -4.58 16.28
CA ALA A 76 24.10 -4.24 16.44
C ALA A 76 23.16 -5.38 15.98
N LEU A 77 23.51 -6.13 14.92
CA LEU A 77 22.76 -7.31 14.50
C LEU A 77 22.85 -8.45 15.52
N VAL A 78 24.05 -8.73 16.03
CA VAL A 78 24.27 -9.76 17.05
C VAL A 78 23.53 -9.43 18.35
N GLY A 79 23.52 -8.15 18.76
CA GLY A 79 22.82 -7.70 19.97
C GLY A 79 21.30 -7.71 19.86
N THR A 80 20.74 -7.51 18.67
CA THR A 80 19.27 -7.52 18.45
C THR A 80 18.71 -8.92 18.18
N LEU A 81 19.54 -9.88 17.75
CA LEU A 81 19.11 -11.22 17.34
C LEU A 81 18.08 -11.88 18.26
N PRO A 82 18.22 -11.86 19.61
CA PRO A 82 17.24 -12.49 20.51
C PRO A 82 15.86 -11.81 20.48
N ILE A 83 15.80 -10.50 20.24
CA ILE A 83 14.55 -9.72 20.12
C ILE A 83 13.90 -10.00 18.76
N LEU A 84 14.72 -10.14 17.71
CA LEU A 84 14.26 -10.42 16.34
C LEU A 84 13.66 -11.83 16.25
N ILE A 85 14.19 -12.80 16.97
CA ILE A 85 13.65 -14.17 17.02
C ILE A 85 12.25 -14.20 17.67
N GLY A 86 11.99 -13.34 18.65
CA GLY A 86 10.71 -13.31 19.37
C GLY A 86 9.60 -12.47 18.72
N ASN A 87 9.91 -11.60 17.76
CA ASN A 87 8.92 -10.77 17.08
C ASN A 87 9.20 -10.69 15.57
N PRO A 88 8.46 -11.46 14.74
CA PRO A 88 8.72 -11.56 13.31
C PRO A 88 8.54 -10.21 12.56
N PHE A 89 7.65 -9.34 13.03
CA PHE A 89 7.49 -7.99 12.46
C PHE A 89 8.70 -7.09 12.75
N ALA A 90 9.25 -7.16 13.96
CA ALA A 90 10.48 -6.47 14.32
C ALA A 90 11.68 -6.97 13.51
N ALA A 91 11.75 -8.29 13.28
CA ALA A 91 12.75 -8.95 12.45
C ALA A 91 12.77 -8.39 11.02
N LEU A 92 11.60 -8.27 10.40
CA LEU A 92 11.46 -7.77 9.03
C LEU A 92 11.89 -6.30 8.90
N LEU A 93 11.43 -5.43 9.82
CA LEU A 93 11.82 -4.02 9.82
C LEU A 93 13.32 -3.83 10.03
N PHE A 94 13.90 -4.58 10.96
CA PHE A 94 15.34 -4.56 11.21
C PHE A 94 16.13 -5.08 10.01
N ALA A 95 15.73 -6.22 9.42
CA ALA A 95 16.39 -6.80 8.25
C ALA A 95 16.35 -5.85 7.05
N THR A 96 15.22 -5.16 6.82
CA THR A 96 15.09 -4.15 5.76
C THR A 96 16.06 -2.99 6.00
N PHE A 97 16.10 -2.46 7.22
CA PHE A 97 17.02 -1.40 7.59
C PHE A 97 18.49 -1.86 7.49
N PHE A 98 18.77 -3.11 7.86
CA PHE A 98 20.09 -3.75 7.80
C PHE A 98 20.60 -3.93 6.36
N ILE A 99 19.74 -4.35 5.45
CA ILE A 99 20.09 -4.51 4.04
C ILE A 99 20.33 -3.14 3.40
N ILE A 100 19.44 -2.16 3.63
CA ILE A 100 19.57 -0.82 3.07
C ILE A 100 20.84 -0.12 3.57
N SER A 101 21.13 -0.21 4.86
CA SER A 101 22.33 0.39 5.45
C SER A 101 23.61 -0.30 5.03
N GLY A 102 23.60 -1.65 4.94
CA GLY A 102 24.71 -2.45 4.42
C GLY A 102 25.02 -2.07 2.97
N PHE A 103 23.98 -1.94 2.14
CA PHE A 103 24.11 -1.51 0.75
C PHE A 103 24.66 -0.07 0.65
N ALA A 104 24.17 0.84 1.49
CA ALA A 104 24.67 2.22 1.55
C ALA A 104 26.14 2.32 2.01
N LEU A 105 26.61 1.37 2.83
CA LEU A 105 28.02 1.26 3.23
C LEU A 105 28.91 0.65 2.12
N THR A 106 28.39 -0.29 1.33
CA THR A 106 29.12 -0.93 0.21
C THR A 106 29.24 -0.03 -1.01
N ASP A 107 28.17 0.65 -1.44
CA ASP A 107 28.13 1.42 -2.71
C ASP A 107 28.82 2.81 -2.61
N PHE A 108 29.61 2.99 -1.55
CA PHE A 108 30.25 4.23 -1.16
C PHE A 108 31.55 4.47 -1.95
N LYS A 109 31.51 5.39 -2.93
CA LYS A 109 32.70 5.92 -3.64
C LYS A 109 33.07 7.31 -3.12
N VAL A 110 34.33 7.50 -2.73
CA VAL A 110 34.85 8.77 -2.15
C VAL A 110 35.40 9.67 -3.24
N ASP A 111 34.77 10.84 -3.41
CA ASP A 111 35.35 11.97 -4.14
C ASP A 111 35.94 12.99 -3.15
N TYR A 112 37.27 12.95 -2.98
CA TYR A 112 37.99 13.75 -1.97
C TYR A 112 37.97 15.26 -2.27
N GLN A 113 37.84 15.67 -3.54
CA GLN A 113 37.79 17.09 -3.92
C GLN A 113 36.48 17.76 -3.49
N GLU A 114 35.39 17.00 -3.46
CA GLU A 114 34.08 17.51 -3.06
C GLU A 114 33.96 17.70 -1.54
N LEU A 115 34.64 16.85 -0.76
CA LEU A 115 34.65 16.93 0.70
C LEU A 115 35.38 18.18 1.22
N LEU A 116 36.44 18.61 0.52
CA LEU A 116 37.26 19.78 0.87
C LEU A 116 36.57 21.10 0.53
N THR A 117 35.74 21.13 -0.51
CA THR A 117 35.04 22.33 -0.99
C THR A 117 33.71 22.59 -0.25
N THR A 118 33.20 21.64 0.54
CA THR A 118 31.91 21.79 1.23
C THR A 118 32.00 22.62 2.53
N PRO A 119 31.13 23.63 2.69
CA PRO A 119 31.08 24.45 3.91
C PRO A 119 30.89 23.60 5.16
N ARG A 120 31.64 23.89 6.24
CA ARG A 120 31.52 23.18 7.53
C ARG A 120 30.10 23.20 8.11
N ALA A 121 29.35 24.27 7.87
CA ALA A 121 27.95 24.39 8.27
C ALA A 121 27.07 23.37 7.53
N GLU A 122 27.29 23.11 6.25
CA GLU A 122 26.46 22.17 5.48
C GLU A 122 26.67 20.71 5.94
N ARG A 123 27.92 20.36 6.30
CA ARG A 123 28.23 19.06 6.89
C ARG A 123 27.55 18.83 8.24
N CYS A 124 27.60 19.82 9.14
CA CYS A 124 26.91 19.72 10.44
C CYS A 124 25.39 19.58 10.27
N ARG A 125 24.82 20.19 9.22
CA ARG A 125 23.39 20.09 8.94
C ARG A 125 22.96 18.68 8.54
N GLN A 126 23.74 18.04 7.66
CA GLN A 126 23.46 16.68 7.20
C GLN A 126 23.58 15.66 8.35
N ARG A 127 24.51 15.89 9.28
CA ARG A 127 24.64 15.10 10.53
C ARG A 127 23.42 15.23 11.43
N ALA A 128 22.94 16.45 11.65
CA ALA A 128 21.72 16.68 12.43
C ALA A 128 20.49 16.04 11.76
N ALA A 129 20.42 16.07 10.43
CA ALA A 129 19.35 15.46 9.66
C ALA A 129 19.31 13.92 9.79
N GLY A 130 20.46 13.27 9.68
CA GLY A 130 20.58 11.81 9.86
C GLY A 130 20.23 11.39 11.28
N ALA A 131 20.73 12.11 12.29
CA ALA A 131 20.42 11.83 13.69
C ALA A 131 18.90 11.94 13.98
N ALA A 132 18.23 12.96 13.43
CA ALA A 132 16.80 13.18 13.61
C ALA A 132 15.93 12.09 12.96
N LEU A 133 16.28 11.65 11.73
CA LEU A 133 15.57 10.58 11.04
C LEU A 133 15.67 9.26 11.80
N VAL A 134 16.86 8.96 12.31
CA VAL A 134 17.14 7.71 13.01
C VAL A 134 16.50 7.69 14.41
N LEU A 135 16.51 8.83 15.11
CA LEU A 135 15.75 8.99 16.36
C LEU A 135 14.23 8.86 16.13
N GLY A 136 13.69 9.53 15.11
CA GLY A 136 12.28 9.41 14.76
C GLY A 136 11.89 7.97 14.41
N GLY A 137 12.72 7.28 13.61
CA GLY A 137 12.55 5.87 13.29
C GLY A 137 12.62 4.96 14.51
N ALA A 138 13.61 5.14 15.38
CA ALA A 138 13.77 4.35 16.61
C ALA A 138 12.60 4.52 17.58
N VAL A 139 12.01 5.72 17.67
CA VAL A 139 10.82 5.98 18.50
C VAL A 139 9.55 5.37 17.88
N LEU A 140 9.41 5.38 16.56
CA LEU A 140 8.29 4.72 15.89
C LEU A 140 8.36 3.19 16.04
N VAL A 141 9.56 2.61 15.90
CA VAL A 141 9.79 1.18 16.12
C VAL A 141 9.54 0.82 17.58
N SER A 142 10.03 1.59 18.55
CA SER A 142 9.79 1.31 19.97
C SER A 142 8.33 1.51 20.40
N ALA A 143 7.62 2.46 19.79
CA ALA A 143 6.17 2.61 19.98
C ALA A 143 5.39 1.41 19.45
N SER A 144 5.89 0.74 18.41
CA SER A 144 5.26 -0.43 17.79
C SER A 144 5.50 -1.73 18.57
N LEU A 145 6.53 -1.79 19.41
CA LEU A 145 6.95 -3.02 20.11
C LEU A 145 6.23 -3.29 21.43
N ASN A 146 5.34 -2.39 21.88
CA ASN A 146 4.50 -2.53 23.10
C ASN A 146 5.21 -3.08 24.35
N GLN A 147 6.53 -2.84 24.50
CA GLN A 147 7.31 -3.32 25.64
C GLN A 147 7.26 -2.34 26.83
N PRO A 148 7.38 -2.84 28.09
CA PRO A 148 7.46 -1.99 29.27
C PRO A 148 8.70 -1.07 29.22
N ASP A 149 8.52 0.18 29.66
CA ASP A 149 9.58 1.17 29.68
C ASP A 149 10.62 0.89 30.78
N TYR A 150 11.70 0.20 30.45
CA TYR A 150 12.85 0.08 31.34
C TYR A 150 13.57 1.43 31.52
N LEU A 151 14.06 1.71 32.73
CA LEU A 151 14.75 2.96 33.09
C LEU A 151 16.01 3.19 32.22
N GLU A 152 16.71 2.12 31.84
CA GLU A 152 17.89 2.16 30.99
C GLU A 152 17.54 2.55 29.54
N ALA A 153 16.42 2.04 29.03
CA ALA A 153 15.91 2.40 27.70
C ALA A 153 15.57 3.89 27.63
N ARG A 154 14.94 4.41 28.69
CA ARG A 154 14.64 5.83 28.87
C ARG A 154 15.91 6.68 28.82
N MET A 155 16.96 6.28 29.52
CA MET A 155 18.24 6.99 29.54
C MET A 155 18.93 7.01 28.16
N CYS A 156 18.87 5.91 27.41
CA CYS A 156 19.45 5.85 26.05
C CYS A 156 18.72 6.74 25.05
N PHE A 157 17.39 6.78 25.09
CA PHE A 157 16.59 7.71 24.27
C PHE A 157 16.92 9.18 24.62
N ILE A 158 17.14 9.47 25.89
CA ILE A 158 17.51 10.81 26.35
C ILE A 158 18.92 11.19 25.89
N LEU A 159 19.90 10.30 26.02
CA LEU A 159 21.30 10.54 25.59
C LEU A 159 21.40 10.73 24.07
N SER A 160 20.70 9.91 23.29
CA SER A 160 20.64 10.05 21.83
C SER A 160 19.91 11.33 21.41
N ALA A 161 18.82 11.70 22.10
CA ALA A 161 18.15 12.99 21.90
C ALA A 161 19.06 14.18 22.23
N LEU A 162 19.82 14.14 23.32
CA LEU A 162 20.80 15.17 23.69
C LEU A 162 21.91 15.30 22.65
N ALA A 163 22.44 14.18 22.15
CA ALA A 163 23.45 14.17 21.10
C ALA A 163 22.93 14.83 19.81
N SER A 164 21.68 14.54 19.43
CA SER A 164 21.05 15.19 18.27
C SER A 164 20.83 16.68 18.47
N LEU A 165 20.37 17.10 19.66
CA LEU A 165 20.17 18.50 20.03
C LEU A 165 21.49 19.28 19.96
N TRP A 166 22.58 18.67 20.44
CA TRP A 166 23.92 19.25 20.36
C TRP A 166 24.39 19.45 18.91
N LEU A 167 24.18 18.47 18.04
CA LEU A 167 24.52 18.59 16.61
C LEU A 167 23.74 19.72 15.93
N LEU A 168 22.45 19.88 16.26
CA LEU A 168 21.62 20.97 15.75
C LEU A 168 22.09 22.33 16.27
N LEU A 169 22.34 22.48 17.56
CA LEU A 169 22.87 23.73 18.14
C LEU A 169 24.21 24.13 17.54
N ARG A 170 25.10 23.15 17.31
CA ARG A 170 26.40 23.37 16.67
C ARG A 170 26.23 23.83 15.23
N TRP A 171 25.31 23.22 14.48
CA TRP A 171 24.96 23.68 13.13
C TRP A 171 24.45 25.12 13.13
N VAL A 172 23.51 25.43 14.03
CA VAL A 172 22.89 26.75 14.14
C VAL A 172 23.93 27.84 14.43
N ARG A 173 24.90 27.59 15.34
CA ARG A 173 26.00 28.53 15.63
C ARG A 173 26.93 28.77 14.44
N LEU A 174 27.13 27.76 13.60
CA LEU A 174 27.96 27.85 12.39
C LEU A 174 27.23 28.49 11.21
N SER A 175 25.90 28.62 11.28
CA SER A 175 25.09 29.30 10.28
C SER A 175 25.18 30.82 10.49
N GLN A 176 25.71 31.57 9.52
CA GLN A 176 25.92 33.02 9.65
C GLN A 176 24.63 33.88 9.70
N ARG A 177 23.43 33.27 9.85
CA ARG A 177 22.15 33.99 9.90
C ARG A 177 21.68 34.22 11.35
N ARG A 178 21.89 35.45 11.84
CA ARG A 178 21.65 35.89 13.24
C ARG A 178 20.24 35.62 13.76
N HIS A 179 19.19 35.85 12.97
CA HIS A 179 17.79 35.64 13.37
C HIS A 179 17.38 34.17 13.47
N VAL A 180 17.93 33.31 12.60
CA VAL A 180 17.69 31.87 12.65
C VAL A 180 18.40 31.27 13.87
N SER A 181 19.57 31.80 14.20
CA SER A 181 20.36 31.33 15.34
C SER A 181 19.64 31.50 16.68
N TRP A 182 19.05 32.68 16.91
CA TRP A 182 18.37 33.00 18.16
C TRP A 182 17.08 32.19 18.38
N PHE A 183 16.28 31.99 17.33
CA PHE A 183 15.04 31.21 17.43
C PHE A 183 15.30 29.74 17.76
N TYR A 184 16.27 29.10 17.08
CA TYR A 184 16.57 27.68 17.31
C TYR A 184 17.35 27.44 18.61
N SER A 185 18.16 28.38 19.08
CA SER A 185 18.80 28.28 20.40
C SER A 185 17.78 28.44 21.53
N ALA A 186 16.82 29.37 21.40
CA ALA A 186 15.72 29.53 22.35
C ALA A 186 14.79 28.29 22.37
N ALA A 187 14.43 27.76 21.20
CA ALA A 187 13.64 26.53 21.09
C ALA A 187 14.37 25.32 21.70
N ALA A 188 15.68 25.17 21.47
CA ALA A 188 16.48 24.11 22.09
C ALA A 188 16.57 24.25 23.62
N GLY A 189 16.65 25.48 24.14
CA GLY A 189 16.59 25.76 25.57
C GLY A 189 15.25 25.39 26.21
N MET A 190 14.14 25.72 25.55
CA MET A 190 12.79 25.32 25.98
C MET A 190 12.57 23.80 25.98
N LEU A 191 13.32 23.05 25.15
CA LEU A 191 13.20 21.58 25.03
C LEU A 191 13.98 20.79 26.09
N LEU A 192 14.95 21.42 26.77
CA LEU A 192 15.66 20.78 27.89
C LEU A 192 14.72 20.50 29.07
N LEU A 193 13.71 21.35 29.30
CA LEU A 193 12.78 21.23 30.41
C LEU A 193 11.83 20.02 30.24
N PRO A 194 11.14 19.80 29.09
CA PRO A 194 10.38 18.58 28.82
C PRO A 194 11.23 17.30 28.85
N LEU A 195 12.49 17.38 28.42
CA LEU A 195 13.42 16.25 28.46
C LEU A 195 13.76 15.82 29.90
N LEU A 196 13.97 16.79 30.80
CA LEU A 196 14.19 16.55 32.23
C LEU A 196 12.90 16.09 32.94
N VAL A 197 11.75 16.67 32.60
CA VAL A 197 10.43 16.25 33.12
C VAL A 197 10.08 14.83 32.65
N SER A 198 10.54 14.43 31.47
CA SER A 198 10.37 13.08 30.94
C SER A 198 11.13 12.02 31.75
N LEU A 199 12.18 12.40 32.45
CA LEU A 199 12.99 11.55 33.32
C LEU A 199 12.19 11.13 34.57
N VAL A 200 11.24 11.97 34.99
CA VAL A 200 10.38 11.77 36.17
C VAL A 200 8.99 11.22 35.79
N SER A 201 8.41 11.68 34.68
CA SER A 201 7.02 11.35 34.28
C SER A 201 6.88 10.05 33.47
N GLY A 202 7.99 9.44 33.06
CA GLY A 202 8.02 8.18 32.30
C GLY A 202 7.52 8.26 30.85
N ARG A 203 7.15 9.44 30.33
CA ARG A 203 6.66 9.65 28.95
C ARG A 203 7.78 9.96 27.95
N THR A 204 8.86 9.18 27.93
CA THR A 204 10.06 9.40 27.11
C THR A 204 9.85 9.34 25.61
N ARG A 205 8.93 8.48 25.16
CA ARG A 205 8.63 8.30 23.73
C ARG A 205 8.03 9.57 23.11
N ALA A 206 7.12 10.24 23.80
CA ALA A 206 6.47 11.46 23.31
C ALA A 206 7.46 12.62 23.17
N VAL A 207 8.39 12.74 24.13
CA VAL A 207 9.41 13.81 24.10
C VAL A 207 10.46 13.56 23.02
N ALA A 208 10.87 12.31 22.81
CA ALA A 208 11.78 11.95 21.72
C ALA A 208 11.15 12.18 20.33
N LEU A 209 9.86 11.85 20.16
CA LEU A 209 9.08 12.18 18.94
C LEU A 209 8.98 13.69 18.72
N PHE A 210 8.73 14.47 19.77
CA PHE A 210 8.63 15.92 19.68
C PHE A 210 9.97 16.57 19.27
N ILE A 211 11.09 16.08 19.81
CA ILE A 211 12.45 16.53 19.42
C ILE A 211 12.75 16.16 17.96
N ALA A 212 12.42 14.93 17.54
CA ALA A 212 12.58 14.50 16.14
C ALA A 212 11.72 15.34 15.18
N LEU A 213 10.48 15.67 15.57
CA LEU A 213 9.57 16.49 14.78
C LEU A 213 10.06 17.95 14.69
N LEU A 214 10.59 18.52 15.78
CA LEU A 214 11.23 19.83 15.76
C LEU A 214 12.50 19.86 14.91
N MET A 215 13.28 18.79 14.88
CA MET A 215 14.44 18.63 14.01
C MET A 215 14.05 18.51 12.52
N SER A 216 12.84 18.05 12.21
CA SER A 216 12.32 17.97 10.84
C SER A 216 11.99 19.35 10.22
N ILE A 217 11.75 20.37 11.05
CA ILE A 217 11.43 21.74 10.63
C ILE A 217 12.63 22.46 9.93
N PRO A 218 13.86 22.46 10.47
CA PRO A 218 15.03 23.02 9.79
C PRO A 218 15.43 22.19 8.55
N LEU A 219 15.14 20.88 8.56
CA LEU A 219 15.25 19.99 7.41
C LEU A 219 14.35 20.45 6.24
N TYR A 220 13.07 20.71 6.54
CA TYR A 220 12.09 21.22 5.59
C TYR A 220 12.47 22.61 5.02
N ARG A 221 12.91 23.54 5.89
CA ARG A 221 13.25 24.90 5.48
C ARG A 221 14.47 25.00 4.57
N PHE A 222 15.39 24.04 4.57
CA PHE A 222 16.56 24.08 3.68
C PHE A 222 16.38 23.27 2.39
N ARG A 223 15.48 22.28 2.32
CA ARG A 223 15.11 21.70 1.00
C ARG A 223 14.68 22.81 0.02
N ARG A 224 14.14 23.91 0.57
CA ARG A 224 13.81 25.17 -0.10
C ARG A 224 14.97 26.03 -0.60
N THR A 225 16.21 25.81 -0.17
CA THR A 225 17.36 26.72 -0.47
C THR A 225 18.45 26.13 -1.35
N ALA A 226 18.46 24.81 -1.61
CA ALA A 226 19.54 24.13 -2.36
C ALA A 226 19.14 23.55 -3.73
N ALA A 227 17.89 23.72 -4.14
CA ALA A 227 17.43 23.39 -5.49
C ALA A 227 16.79 24.66 -6.10
N PRO A 228 16.77 24.82 -7.44
CA PRO A 228 15.81 25.73 -8.07
C PRO A 228 14.40 25.43 -7.53
N ARG A 229 13.48 26.40 -7.59
CA ARG A 229 12.09 26.31 -7.09
C ARG A 229 11.32 25.15 -7.75
N GLU A 230 11.66 23.92 -7.39
CA GLU A 230 10.87 22.74 -7.62
C GLU A 230 10.39 22.32 -6.25
N HIS A 231 9.11 22.55 -5.99
CA HIS A 231 8.55 22.09 -4.74
C HIS A 231 8.64 20.55 -4.68
N TRP A 232 8.81 19.99 -3.49
CA TRP A 232 8.85 18.53 -3.31
C TRP A 232 7.60 17.82 -3.87
N TRP A 233 6.47 18.54 -3.96
CA TRP A 233 5.26 18.06 -4.61
C TRP A 233 5.37 18.01 -6.14
N GLU A 234 6.21 18.81 -6.79
CA GLU A 234 6.47 18.73 -8.24
C GLU A 234 7.19 17.42 -8.57
N LEU A 235 8.12 16.97 -7.73
CA LEU A 235 8.85 15.70 -7.92
C LEU A 235 7.94 14.45 -7.81
N VAL A 236 6.86 14.57 -7.03
CA VAL A 236 5.84 13.54 -6.85
C VAL A 236 4.77 13.64 -7.93
N LEU A 237 4.33 14.86 -8.25
CA LEU A 237 3.28 15.12 -9.22
C LEU A 237 3.76 14.89 -10.66
N ASN A 238 4.99 15.24 -11.02
CA ASN A 238 5.47 15.20 -12.42
C ASN A 238 5.51 13.80 -13.06
N HIS A 239 5.36 12.71 -12.29
CA HIS A 239 5.23 11.36 -12.85
C HIS A 239 3.91 10.71 -12.40
N PRO A 240 3.06 10.23 -13.33
CA PRO A 240 1.72 9.74 -13.00
C PRO A 240 1.78 8.53 -12.06
N GLY A 241 2.73 7.61 -12.30
CA GLY A 241 2.96 6.46 -11.40
C GLY A 241 3.36 6.87 -9.97
N ARG A 242 4.17 7.92 -9.80
CA ARG A 242 4.61 8.40 -8.46
C ARG A 242 3.47 9.09 -7.72
N THR A 243 2.65 9.82 -8.46
CA THR A 243 1.45 10.47 -7.91
C THR A 243 0.50 9.44 -7.35
N LEU A 244 0.14 8.42 -8.16
CA LEU A 244 -0.75 7.34 -7.73
C LEU A 244 -0.20 6.62 -6.50
N PHE A 245 1.06 6.19 -6.54
CA PHE A 245 1.72 5.53 -5.41
C PHE A 245 1.65 6.37 -4.12
N SER A 246 2.09 7.62 -4.19
CA SER A 246 2.16 8.49 -3.02
C SER A 246 0.79 8.80 -2.41
N THR A 247 -0.23 8.90 -3.27
CA THR A 247 -1.57 9.29 -2.85
C THR A 247 -2.29 8.13 -2.17
N PHE A 248 -2.21 6.91 -2.74
CA PHE A 248 -2.70 5.70 -2.08
C PHE A 248 -1.96 5.43 -0.77
N LEU A 249 -0.63 5.58 -0.73
CA LEU A 249 0.14 5.40 0.50
C LEU A 249 -0.28 6.38 1.60
N THR A 250 -0.49 7.65 1.24
CA THR A 250 -0.96 8.67 2.18
C THR A 250 -2.36 8.35 2.71
N LEU A 251 -3.25 7.88 1.83
CA LEU A 251 -4.61 7.51 2.23
C LEU A 251 -4.62 6.27 3.15
N CYS A 252 -3.83 5.23 2.85
CA CYS A 252 -3.69 4.05 3.70
C CYS A 252 -3.16 4.40 5.09
N THR A 253 -2.11 5.23 5.15
CA THR A 253 -1.50 5.65 6.43
C THR A 253 -2.46 6.53 7.24
N PHE A 254 -3.17 7.46 6.58
CA PHE A 254 -4.21 8.27 7.21
C PHE A 254 -5.37 7.41 7.74
N GLY A 255 -5.85 6.44 6.95
CA GLY A 255 -6.87 5.49 7.38
C GLY A 255 -6.44 4.66 8.59
N ALA A 256 -5.20 4.18 8.62
CA ALA A 256 -4.66 3.45 9.76
C ALA A 256 -4.61 4.29 11.04
N LEU A 257 -4.29 5.58 10.93
CA LEU A 257 -4.32 6.52 12.06
C LEU A 257 -5.75 6.77 12.55
N LEU A 258 -6.73 6.92 11.66
CA LEU A 258 -8.14 7.07 12.01
C LEU A 258 -8.69 5.84 12.75
N LEU A 259 -8.37 4.64 12.27
CA LEU A 259 -8.78 3.38 12.92
C LEU A 259 -8.04 3.12 14.23
N ASN A 260 -6.92 3.82 14.49
CA ASN A 260 -6.20 3.73 15.75
C ASN A 260 -6.74 4.66 16.84
N LEU A 261 -7.70 5.53 16.53
CA LEU A 261 -8.35 6.37 17.52
C LEU A 261 -9.22 5.52 18.47
N SER A 262 -9.24 5.87 19.75
CA SER A 262 -9.92 5.10 20.79
C SER A 262 -11.42 4.95 20.58
N PHE A 263 -12.05 5.87 19.87
CA PHE A 263 -13.49 5.84 19.58
C PHE A 263 -13.85 4.98 18.35
N SER A 264 -12.85 4.52 17.58
CA SER A 264 -13.07 3.72 16.36
C SER A 264 -13.25 2.22 16.67
N THR A 265 -12.72 1.75 17.80
CA THR A 265 -12.70 0.32 18.18
C THR A 265 -13.50 0.09 19.45
N VAL A 266 -14.23 -1.03 19.49
CA VAL A 266 -14.98 -1.44 20.70
C VAL A 266 -14.01 -1.85 21.82
N ARG A 267 -12.88 -2.48 21.45
CA ARG A 267 -11.82 -2.91 22.38
C ARG A 267 -10.50 -2.19 22.09
N PRO A 268 -9.82 -1.62 23.11
CA PRO A 268 -8.58 -0.86 22.90
C PRO A 268 -7.35 -1.74 22.58
N GLU A 269 -7.41 -3.04 22.80
CA GLU A 269 -6.27 -3.97 22.73
C GLU A 269 -5.90 -4.45 21.31
N ILE A 270 -6.59 -3.98 20.27
CA ILE A 270 -6.33 -4.44 18.89
C ILE A 270 -4.95 -3.95 18.41
N PRO A 271 -4.07 -4.88 17.96
CA PRO A 271 -2.74 -4.54 17.43
C PRO A 271 -2.80 -3.55 16.27
N PHE A 272 -1.81 -2.64 16.22
CA PHE A 272 -1.75 -1.63 15.15
C PHE A 272 -1.66 -2.24 13.75
N ILE A 273 -0.98 -3.38 13.59
CA ILE A 273 -0.86 -4.06 12.30
C ILE A 273 -2.20 -4.54 11.76
N ASP A 274 -3.14 -4.94 12.62
CA ASP A 274 -4.47 -5.40 12.20
C ASP A 274 -5.35 -4.23 11.76
N LYS A 275 -5.21 -3.09 12.44
CA LYS A 275 -5.83 -1.82 12.03
C LYS A 275 -5.26 -1.31 10.71
N LEU A 276 -3.93 -1.39 10.53
CA LEU A 276 -3.26 -1.06 9.27
C LEU A 276 -3.71 -1.98 8.14
N PHE A 277 -3.81 -3.28 8.39
CA PHE A 277 -4.32 -4.27 7.44
C PHE A 277 -5.73 -3.92 6.98
N THR A 278 -6.62 -3.64 7.93
CA THR A 278 -8.02 -3.28 7.66
C THR A 278 -8.09 -1.96 6.87
N ALA A 279 -7.30 -0.95 7.24
CA ALA A 279 -7.25 0.33 6.53
C ALA A 279 -6.73 0.19 5.10
N VAL A 280 -5.64 -0.56 4.88
CA VAL A 280 -5.10 -0.81 3.53
C VAL A 280 -6.11 -1.59 2.71
N SER A 281 -6.74 -2.62 3.28
CA SER A 281 -7.75 -3.41 2.59
C SER A 281 -8.99 -2.57 2.22
N ALA A 282 -9.42 -1.63 3.07
CA ALA A 282 -10.48 -0.68 2.75
C ALA A 282 -10.10 0.28 1.61
N VAL A 283 -8.92 0.89 1.67
CA VAL A 283 -8.44 1.86 0.66
C VAL A 283 -8.10 1.20 -0.68
N CYS A 284 -7.50 0.02 -0.64
CA CYS A 284 -7.21 -0.78 -1.83
C CYS A 284 -8.45 -1.50 -2.34
N VAL A 285 -9.57 -1.45 -1.60
CA VAL A 285 -10.84 -2.04 -2.02
C VAL A 285 -10.66 -3.55 -2.23
N THR A 286 -9.95 -4.18 -1.28
CA THR A 286 -9.65 -5.61 -1.34
C THR A 286 -10.75 -6.39 -0.65
N GLY A 287 -11.07 -6.11 0.62
CA GLY A 287 -12.10 -6.83 1.38
C GLY A 287 -11.60 -7.92 2.30
N LEU A 288 -10.31 -8.26 2.23
CA LEU A 288 -9.70 -9.15 3.21
C LEU A 288 -9.69 -8.47 4.58
N SER A 289 -10.13 -9.18 5.61
CA SER A 289 -10.12 -8.67 6.98
C SER A 289 -9.57 -9.72 7.94
N VAL A 290 -8.65 -9.29 8.79
CA VAL A 290 -8.16 -10.08 9.94
C VAL A 290 -9.17 -10.01 11.09
N LEU A 291 -9.95 -8.92 11.15
CA LEU A 291 -10.87 -8.61 12.23
C LEU A 291 -12.32 -8.67 11.73
N ASP A 292 -13.24 -9.08 12.61
CA ASP A 292 -14.67 -8.99 12.33
C ASP A 292 -15.16 -7.54 12.48
N ILE A 293 -15.52 -6.91 11.36
CA ILE A 293 -15.92 -5.48 11.33
C ILE A 293 -17.13 -5.21 12.22
N SER A 294 -18.07 -6.16 12.25
CA SER A 294 -19.32 -6.01 12.99
C SER A 294 -19.11 -5.99 14.50
N LYS A 295 -18.05 -6.66 14.98
CA LYS A 295 -17.78 -6.85 16.43
C LYS A 295 -16.68 -5.95 16.96
N GLU A 296 -15.63 -5.70 16.17
CA GLU A 296 -14.43 -5.01 16.66
C GLU A 296 -14.50 -3.49 16.50
N PHE A 297 -15.30 -3.00 15.55
CA PHE A 297 -15.40 -1.57 15.24
C PHE A 297 -16.72 -0.97 15.68
N THR A 298 -16.65 0.23 16.25
CA THR A 298 -17.83 1.02 16.60
C THR A 298 -18.52 1.53 15.34
N LEU A 299 -19.72 2.10 15.46
CA LEU A 299 -20.38 2.79 14.34
C LEU A 299 -19.46 3.83 13.68
N THR A 300 -18.69 4.57 14.48
CA THR A 300 -17.71 5.55 13.97
C THR A 300 -16.58 4.88 13.19
N GLY A 301 -16.06 3.75 13.69
CA GLY A 301 -15.07 2.95 12.97
C GLY A 301 -15.62 2.41 11.64
N GLN A 302 -16.86 1.91 11.63
CA GLN A 302 -17.54 1.44 10.42
C GLN A 302 -17.73 2.58 9.40
N ILE A 303 -18.10 3.80 9.85
CA ILE A 303 -18.17 4.99 8.99
C ILE A 303 -16.79 5.29 8.38
N PHE A 304 -15.71 5.23 9.16
CA PHE A 304 -14.36 5.43 8.63
C PHE A 304 -13.99 4.40 7.57
N ILE A 305 -14.29 3.13 7.80
CA ILE A 305 -14.06 2.06 6.81
C ILE A 305 -14.86 2.34 5.54
N MET A 306 -16.15 2.68 5.65
CA MET A 306 -17.00 3.02 4.50
C MET A 306 -16.46 4.21 3.69
N VAL A 307 -15.98 5.26 4.37
CA VAL A 307 -15.37 6.42 3.72
C VAL A 307 -14.06 6.03 3.03
N LEU A 308 -13.21 5.22 3.66
CA LEU A 308 -11.97 4.74 3.06
C LEU A 308 -12.25 3.88 1.80
N ILE A 309 -13.28 3.04 1.84
CA ILE A 309 -13.78 2.30 0.68
C ILE A 309 -14.19 3.25 -0.45
N GLN A 310 -15.00 4.28 -0.15
CA GLN A 310 -15.46 5.24 -1.16
C GLN A 310 -14.30 6.02 -1.80
N LEU A 311 -13.36 6.48 -0.97
CA LEU A 311 -12.18 7.23 -1.42
C LEU A 311 -11.26 6.35 -2.27
N GLY A 312 -11.11 5.07 -1.89
CA GLY A 312 -10.35 4.07 -2.64
C GLY A 312 -11.00 3.69 -3.96
N GLY A 313 -12.31 3.41 -3.95
CA GLY A 313 -13.10 2.90 -5.06
C GLY A 313 -13.25 3.90 -6.19
N LEU A 314 -13.67 5.13 -5.89
CA LEU A 314 -13.77 6.21 -6.87
C LEU A 314 -12.42 6.62 -7.47
N GLY A 315 -11.32 6.25 -6.81
CA GLY A 315 -9.97 6.67 -7.16
C GLY A 315 -9.70 8.10 -6.68
N ILE A 316 -8.58 8.29 -6.00
CA ILE A 316 -8.27 9.55 -5.33
C ILE A 316 -8.13 10.70 -6.34
N MET A 317 -7.73 10.41 -7.58
CA MET A 317 -7.62 11.40 -8.66
C MET A 317 -8.98 11.94 -9.10
N THR A 318 -10.02 11.10 -9.13
CA THR A 318 -11.41 11.49 -9.45
C THR A 318 -11.94 12.47 -8.40
N ILE A 319 -11.72 12.16 -7.12
CA ILE A 319 -12.18 12.97 -5.99
C ILE A 319 -11.38 14.27 -5.87
N ALA A 320 -10.06 14.21 -6.02
CA ALA A 320 -9.20 15.40 -5.98
C ALA A 320 -9.54 16.40 -7.10
N THR A 321 -9.84 15.89 -8.30
CA THR A 321 -10.21 16.74 -9.44
C THR A 321 -11.61 17.34 -9.26
N ALA A 322 -12.58 16.59 -8.73
CA ALA A 322 -13.91 17.11 -8.41
C ALA A 322 -13.88 18.18 -7.30
N ALA A 323 -13.08 17.96 -6.25
CA ALA A 323 -12.91 18.91 -5.15
C ALA A 323 -12.25 20.23 -5.61
N MET A 324 -11.19 20.16 -6.43
CA MET A 324 -10.54 21.37 -6.96
C MET A 324 -11.48 22.21 -7.85
N HIS A 325 -12.34 21.55 -8.63
CA HIS A 325 -13.33 22.24 -9.45
C HIS A 325 -14.46 22.88 -8.62
N ALA A 326 -14.93 22.21 -7.55
CA ALA A 326 -15.93 22.79 -6.63
C ALA A 326 -15.42 24.06 -5.91
N ILE A 327 -14.10 24.17 -5.72
CA ILE A 327 -13.42 25.33 -5.11
C ILE A 327 -13.13 26.45 -6.14
N GLY A 328 -13.44 26.24 -7.42
CA GLY A 328 -13.29 27.26 -8.47
C GLY A 328 -11.85 27.54 -8.91
N LYS A 329 -10.89 26.66 -8.58
CA LYS A 329 -9.48 26.81 -8.99
C LYS A 329 -9.21 26.05 -10.29
N ARG A 330 -8.53 26.70 -11.24
CA ARG A 330 -8.02 26.04 -12.46
C ARG A 330 -6.92 25.05 -12.09
N LEU A 331 -6.95 23.86 -12.68
CA LEU A 331 -5.87 22.87 -12.55
C LEU A 331 -4.57 23.42 -13.15
N SER A 332 -3.44 23.04 -12.57
CA SER A 332 -2.11 23.33 -13.12
C SER A 332 -1.87 22.54 -14.41
N LEU A 333 -1.16 23.12 -15.39
CA LEU A 333 -0.76 22.46 -16.65
C LEU A 333 -0.03 21.11 -16.44
N SER A 334 0.66 20.93 -15.30
CA SER A 334 1.28 19.65 -14.94
C SER A 334 0.23 18.60 -14.54
N GLN A 335 -0.79 19.01 -13.76
CA GLN A 335 -1.92 18.16 -13.38
C GLN A 335 -2.78 17.79 -14.61
N GLU A 336 -2.84 18.68 -15.60
CA GLU A 336 -3.53 18.48 -16.87
C GLU A 336 -2.85 17.43 -17.76
N ARG A 337 -1.52 17.49 -17.91
CA ARG A 337 -0.73 16.48 -18.66
C ARG A 337 -0.76 15.09 -18.02
N LEU A 338 -0.75 15.03 -16.70
CA LEU A 338 -0.86 13.76 -15.97
C LEU A 338 -2.23 13.11 -16.17
N MET A 339 -3.27 13.91 -16.34
CA MET A 339 -4.62 13.41 -16.49
C MET A 339 -4.98 13.07 -17.94
N SER A 340 -4.43 13.81 -18.91
CA SER A 340 -4.55 13.47 -20.33
C SER A 340 -3.85 12.16 -20.68
N SER A 341 -2.66 11.89 -20.10
CA SER A 341 -1.94 10.61 -20.29
C SER A 341 -2.64 9.37 -19.71
N LEU A 342 -3.63 9.56 -18.82
CA LEU A 342 -4.43 8.49 -18.24
C LEU A 342 -5.81 8.32 -18.90
N THR A 343 -6.30 9.34 -19.62
CA THR A 343 -7.72 9.41 -20.04
C THR A 343 -7.96 9.85 -21.49
N ASP A 344 -6.93 10.15 -22.29
CA ASP A 344 -7.03 10.49 -23.74
C ASP A 344 -8.15 11.52 -24.07
N SER A 345 -8.38 12.53 -23.21
CA SER A 345 -9.52 13.46 -23.33
C SER A 345 -9.15 14.93 -23.01
N ASP A 346 -9.82 15.87 -23.69
CA ASP A 346 -9.70 17.33 -23.51
C ASP A 346 -10.23 17.85 -22.14
N HIS A 347 -9.71 19.00 -21.69
CA HIS A 347 -9.91 19.56 -20.34
C HIS A 347 -11.38 19.81 -19.94
N GLN A 348 -12.21 20.34 -20.85
CA GLN A 348 -13.61 20.67 -20.55
C GLN A 348 -14.50 19.42 -20.46
N ASP A 349 -14.19 18.39 -21.25
CA ASP A 349 -14.92 17.13 -21.27
C ASP A 349 -14.59 16.25 -20.05
N LEU A 350 -13.39 16.38 -19.50
CA LEU A 350 -12.97 15.62 -18.32
C LEU A 350 -13.75 16.01 -17.05
N THR A 351 -13.89 17.31 -16.76
CA THR A 351 -14.64 17.76 -15.56
C THR A 351 -16.13 17.41 -15.65
N ARG A 352 -16.70 17.48 -16.85
CA ARG A 352 -18.07 17.04 -17.13
C ARG A 352 -18.22 15.53 -16.93
N SER A 353 -17.26 14.74 -17.43
CA SER A 353 -17.22 13.28 -17.25
C SER A 353 -17.09 12.90 -15.78
N LEU A 354 -16.27 13.60 -14.99
CA LEU A 354 -16.12 13.37 -13.55
C LEU A 354 -17.41 13.65 -12.78
N LYS A 355 -18.10 14.77 -13.05
CA LYS A 355 -19.41 15.06 -12.43
C LYS A 355 -20.44 13.99 -12.79
N LEU A 356 -20.44 13.54 -14.04
CA LEU A 356 -21.33 12.48 -14.52
C LEU A 356 -21.05 11.15 -13.80
N ILE A 357 -19.78 10.78 -13.64
CA ILE A 357 -19.34 9.58 -12.91
C ILE A 357 -19.78 9.65 -11.45
N LEU A 358 -19.49 10.74 -10.74
CA LEU A 358 -19.88 10.89 -9.34
C LEU A 358 -21.40 10.86 -9.16
N LYS A 359 -22.13 11.58 -10.02
CA LYS A 359 -23.60 11.57 -10.00
C LYS A 359 -24.15 10.16 -10.26
N PHE A 360 -23.59 9.44 -11.23
CA PHE A 360 -23.96 8.06 -11.52
C PHE A 360 -23.69 7.16 -10.30
N THR A 361 -22.49 7.23 -9.72
CA THR A 361 -22.11 6.45 -8.54
C THR A 361 -23.08 6.66 -7.37
N PHE A 362 -23.29 7.90 -6.92
CA PHE A 362 -24.14 8.16 -5.76
C PHE A 362 -25.61 7.83 -6.00
N ILE A 363 -26.10 7.95 -7.24
CA ILE A 363 -27.46 7.52 -7.59
C ILE A 363 -27.57 5.99 -7.52
N VAL A 364 -26.63 5.27 -8.13
CA VAL A 364 -26.64 3.81 -8.18
C VAL A 364 -26.45 3.22 -6.77
N GLU A 365 -25.54 3.76 -5.97
CA GLU A 365 -25.35 3.41 -4.56
C GLU A 365 -26.60 3.72 -3.73
N GLY A 366 -27.21 4.89 -3.92
CA GLY A 366 -28.43 5.28 -3.20
C GLY A 366 -29.62 4.36 -3.51
N CYS A 367 -29.86 4.06 -4.79
CA CYS A 367 -30.87 3.09 -5.20
C CYS A 367 -30.58 1.69 -4.66
N GLY A 368 -29.32 1.25 -4.74
CA GLY A 368 -28.87 -0.02 -4.18
C GLY A 368 -29.07 -0.11 -2.67
N ALA A 369 -28.74 0.96 -1.93
CA ALA A 369 -28.89 1.05 -0.49
C ALA A 369 -30.35 0.94 -0.05
N LEU A 370 -31.27 1.58 -0.79
CA LEU A 370 -32.71 1.49 -0.51
C LEU A 370 -33.26 0.08 -0.77
N LEU A 371 -32.87 -0.56 -1.89
CA LEU A 371 -33.27 -1.93 -2.19
C LEU A 371 -32.72 -2.92 -1.16
N LEU A 372 -31.46 -2.77 -0.76
CA LEU A 372 -30.83 -3.61 0.26
C LEU A 372 -31.44 -3.38 1.65
N ALA A 373 -31.74 -2.13 2.01
CA ALA A 373 -32.44 -1.83 3.25
C ALA A 373 -33.81 -2.52 3.29
N ALA A 374 -34.58 -2.48 2.20
CA ALA A 374 -35.84 -3.21 2.10
C ALA A 374 -35.62 -4.72 2.23
N GLY A 375 -34.59 -5.28 1.57
CA GLY A 375 -34.22 -6.69 1.70
C GLY A 375 -33.89 -7.10 3.13
N PHE A 376 -33.10 -6.30 3.86
CA PHE A 376 -32.75 -6.55 5.26
C PHE A 376 -33.94 -6.36 6.22
N MET A 377 -34.83 -5.41 5.95
CA MET A 377 -36.07 -5.23 6.75
C MET A 377 -36.98 -6.46 6.64
N LEU A 378 -37.12 -7.03 5.44
CA LEU A 378 -37.89 -8.26 5.23
C LEU A 378 -37.25 -9.48 5.92
N ASP A 379 -35.94 -9.45 6.13
CA ASP A 379 -35.18 -10.46 6.87
C ASP A 379 -35.24 -10.28 8.40
N GLY A 380 -35.98 -9.28 8.89
CA GLY A 380 -36.24 -9.06 10.32
C GLY A 380 -35.36 -8.01 11.01
N PHE A 381 -34.54 -7.26 10.27
CA PHE A 381 -33.75 -6.18 10.85
C PHE A 381 -34.62 -4.96 11.20
N ALA A 382 -34.32 -4.31 12.32
CA ALA A 382 -34.95 -3.03 12.67
C ALA A 382 -34.67 -1.96 11.58
N PRO A 383 -35.60 -1.03 11.29
CA PRO A 383 -35.48 -0.11 10.16
C PRO A 383 -34.17 0.69 10.11
N ALA A 384 -33.72 1.19 11.26
CA ALA A 384 -32.46 1.96 11.34
C ALA A 384 -31.22 1.09 11.04
N THR A 385 -31.18 -0.11 11.59
CA THR A 385 -30.09 -1.08 11.36
C THR A 385 -30.09 -1.57 9.92
N ALA A 386 -31.27 -1.85 9.36
CA ALA A 386 -31.42 -2.27 7.97
C ALA A 386 -30.95 -1.18 7.00
N LEU A 387 -31.27 0.09 7.27
CA LEU A 387 -30.80 1.21 6.46
C LEU A 387 -29.28 1.38 6.54
N TRP A 388 -28.68 1.21 7.72
CA TRP A 388 -27.23 1.26 7.89
C TRP A 388 -26.53 0.11 7.16
N HIS A 389 -27.00 -1.13 7.34
CA HIS A 389 -26.49 -2.31 6.64
C HIS A 389 -26.67 -2.18 5.13
N GLY A 390 -27.81 -1.67 4.66
CA GLY A 390 -28.08 -1.40 3.25
C GLY A 390 -27.11 -0.38 2.65
N CYS A 391 -26.88 0.75 3.34
CA CYS A 391 -25.96 1.79 2.90
C CYS A 391 -24.50 1.29 2.84
N PHE A 392 -24.02 0.66 3.92
CA PHE A 392 -22.66 0.14 3.98
C PHE A 392 -22.42 -0.94 2.91
N THR A 393 -23.37 -1.87 2.77
CA THR A 393 -23.26 -2.95 1.78
C THR A 393 -23.35 -2.40 0.36
N ALA A 394 -24.15 -1.37 0.09
CA ALA A 394 -24.25 -0.76 -1.23
C ALA A 394 -22.94 -0.10 -1.66
N VAL A 395 -22.34 0.71 -0.77
CA VAL A 395 -21.03 1.35 -1.00
C VAL A 395 -19.95 0.28 -1.19
N SER A 396 -19.91 -0.73 -0.32
CA SER A 396 -18.96 -1.83 -0.41
C SER A 396 -19.13 -2.64 -1.70
N ALA A 397 -20.35 -2.91 -2.14
CA ALA A 397 -20.67 -3.62 -3.37
C ALA A 397 -20.33 -2.83 -4.62
N PHE A 398 -20.74 -1.56 -4.72
CA PHE A 398 -20.42 -0.72 -5.87
C PHE A 398 -18.92 -0.46 -5.98
N CYS A 399 -18.27 -0.21 -4.85
CA CYS A 399 -16.83 -0.05 -4.83
C CYS A 399 -16.10 -1.37 -5.04
N ASN A 400 -16.73 -2.55 -5.05
CA ASN A 400 -16.04 -3.84 -5.17
C ASN A 400 -15.15 -4.20 -3.96
N ALA A 401 -15.47 -3.65 -2.78
CA ALA A 401 -14.66 -3.78 -1.57
C ALA A 401 -14.93 -5.05 -0.76
N GLY A 402 -16.10 -5.66 -0.84
CA GLY A 402 -16.39 -6.95 -0.20
C GLY A 402 -16.47 -6.98 1.33
N PHE A 403 -16.35 -5.84 1.99
CA PHE A 403 -16.62 -5.73 3.41
C PHE A 403 -18.11 -5.84 3.71
N SER A 404 -18.44 -6.57 4.77
CA SER A 404 -19.79 -6.77 5.26
C SER A 404 -19.88 -6.47 6.76
N LEU A 405 -21.04 -5.99 7.20
CA LEU A 405 -21.36 -5.79 8.62
C LEU A 405 -21.91 -7.07 9.28
N ASN A 406 -21.79 -8.21 8.62
CA ASN A 406 -22.16 -9.52 9.16
C ASN A 406 -20.91 -10.40 9.23
N SER A 407 -20.73 -11.13 10.34
CA SER A 407 -19.56 -12.02 10.55
C SER A 407 -19.40 -13.08 9.46
N ALA A 408 -20.52 -13.65 8.99
CA ALA A 408 -20.56 -14.67 7.93
C ALA A 408 -20.78 -14.06 6.55
N ASN A 409 -20.47 -12.76 6.38
CA ASN A 409 -20.66 -12.02 5.14
C ASN A 409 -22.12 -12.09 4.64
N LEU A 410 -22.40 -12.53 3.41
CA LEU A 410 -23.76 -12.65 2.87
C LEU A 410 -24.31 -14.09 2.88
N VAL A 411 -23.62 -15.03 3.52
CA VAL A 411 -24.07 -16.43 3.65
C VAL A 411 -25.46 -16.55 4.29
N PRO A 412 -25.82 -15.78 5.34
CA PRO A 412 -27.17 -15.83 5.91
C PRO A 412 -28.29 -15.48 4.91
N PHE A 413 -27.97 -14.69 3.88
CA PHE A 413 -28.93 -14.19 2.89
C PHE A 413 -28.94 -15.02 1.61
N ALA A 414 -28.38 -16.23 1.61
CA ALA A 414 -28.30 -17.10 0.43
C ALA A 414 -29.66 -17.45 -0.19
N HIS A 415 -30.74 -17.42 0.60
CA HIS A 415 -32.11 -17.65 0.13
C HIS A 415 -32.85 -16.37 -0.27
N ASN A 416 -32.26 -15.19 -0.05
CA ASN A 416 -32.92 -13.91 -0.21
C ASN A 416 -32.47 -13.20 -1.51
N PRO A 417 -33.23 -13.34 -2.62
CA PRO A 417 -32.86 -12.74 -3.91
C PRO A 417 -32.87 -11.20 -3.87
N LEU A 418 -33.61 -10.58 -2.95
CA LEU A 418 -33.64 -9.13 -2.77
C LEU A 418 -32.33 -8.58 -2.20
N VAL A 419 -31.46 -9.43 -1.64
CA VAL A 419 -30.11 -9.06 -1.23
C VAL A 419 -29.10 -9.43 -2.32
N LEU A 420 -29.15 -10.66 -2.83
CA LEU A 420 -28.14 -11.16 -3.79
C LEU A 420 -28.15 -10.41 -5.12
N TYR A 421 -29.32 -10.13 -5.69
CA TYR A 421 -29.38 -9.45 -6.99
C TYR A 421 -28.89 -8.00 -6.94
N PRO A 422 -29.35 -7.14 -5.99
CA PRO A 422 -28.83 -5.79 -5.90
C PRO A 422 -27.32 -5.74 -5.65
N VAL A 423 -26.77 -6.59 -4.77
CA VAL A 423 -25.31 -6.66 -4.58
C VAL A 423 -24.62 -7.06 -5.88
N SER A 424 -25.07 -8.11 -6.57
CA SER A 424 -24.47 -8.53 -7.85
C SER A 424 -24.51 -7.43 -8.91
N LEU A 425 -25.62 -6.67 -8.99
CA LEU A 425 -25.78 -5.57 -9.93
C LEU A 425 -24.85 -4.40 -9.62
N LEU A 426 -24.73 -4.03 -8.34
CA LEU A 426 -23.80 -2.99 -7.89
C LEU A 426 -22.35 -3.36 -8.21
N VAL A 427 -21.96 -4.60 -7.94
CA VAL A 427 -20.63 -5.14 -8.26
C VAL A 427 -20.34 -5.07 -9.76
N VAL A 428 -21.31 -5.46 -10.59
CA VAL A 428 -21.15 -5.41 -12.05
C VAL A 428 -21.08 -3.96 -12.54
N ALA A 429 -21.91 -3.07 -12.00
CA ALA A 429 -21.92 -1.65 -12.37
C ALA A 429 -20.63 -0.92 -11.99
N GLY A 430 -20.09 -1.18 -10.79
CA GLY A 430 -18.79 -0.65 -10.35
C GLY A 430 -17.60 -1.25 -11.11
N GLY A 431 -17.66 -2.56 -11.38
CA GLY A 431 -16.61 -3.31 -12.06
C GLY A 431 -16.44 -2.98 -13.55
N ILE A 432 -17.51 -2.61 -14.27
CA ILE A 432 -17.45 -2.25 -15.70
C ILE A 432 -16.93 -0.82 -15.92
N ALA A 433 -16.65 -0.05 -14.86
CA ALA A 433 -16.39 1.39 -14.87
C ALA A 433 -17.64 2.24 -15.10
N PRO A 434 -17.91 3.24 -14.24
CA PRO A 434 -19.05 4.15 -14.42
C PRO A 434 -19.12 4.79 -15.81
N ALA A 435 -17.98 5.16 -16.39
CA ALA A 435 -17.90 5.75 -17.72
C ALA A 435 -18.36 4.78 -18.83
N THR A 436 -18.01 3.50 -18.72
CA THR A 436 -18.44 2.47 -19.67
C THR A 436 -19.87 2.04 -19.42
N ALA A 437 -20.32 2.04 -18.16
CA ALA A 437 -21.69 1.70 -17.78
C ALA A 437 -22.73 2.63 -18.44
N LEU A 438 -22.38 3.89 -18.69
CA LEU A 438 -23.24 4.84 -19.41
C LEU A 438 -23.52 4.42 -20.87
N PHE A 439 -22.69 3.57 -21.47
CA PHE A 439 -22.90 3.04 -22.82
C PHE A 439 -23.75 1.76 -22.85
N LEU A 440 -24.14 1.17 -21.70
CA LEU A 440 -24.99 -0.03 -21.67
C LEU A 440 -26.29 0.14 -22.48
N PRO A 441 -27.08 1.22 -22.31
CA PRO A 441 -28.32 1.39 -23.06
C PRO A 441 -28.09 1.44 -24.57
N ALA A 442 -27.01 2.10 -25.00
CA ALA A 442 -26.61 2.19 -26.40
C ALA A 442 -26.16 0.83 -26.95
N TYR A 443 -25.45 0.03 -26.13
CA TYR A 443 -25.02 -1.32 -26.49
C TYR A 443 -26.20 -2.26 -26.75
N PHE A 444 -27.19 -2.31 -25.84
CA PHE A 444 -28.38 -3.15 -26.02
C PHE A 444 -29.30 -2.66 -27.14
N SER A 445 -29.27 -1.36 -27.45
CA SER A 445 -30.02 -0.78 -28.58
C SER A 445 -29.32 -0.95 -29.94
N GLY A 446 -28.17 -1.64 -30.00
CA GLY A 446 -27.42 -1.87 -31.24
C GLY A 446 -26.71 -0.64 -31.81
N ARG A 447 -26.59 0.45 -31.04
CA ARG A 447 -25.94 1.70 -31.48
C ARG A 447 -24.41 1.57 -31.50
N THR A 448 -23.77 2.46 -32.24
CA THR A 448 -22.30 2.55 -32.29
C THR A 448 -21.75 3.04 -30.95
N ILE A 449 -20.78 2.31 -30.40
CA ILE A 449 -20.10 2.63 -29.14
C ILE A 449 -18.58 2.50 -29.31
N PRO A 450 -17.76 3.14 -28.46
CA PRO A 450 -16.31 3.00 -28.51
C PRO A 450 -15.85 1.54 -28.39
N LEU A 451 -14.79 1.17 -29.12
CA LEU A 451 -14.29 -0.21 -29.16
C LEU A 451 -13.91 -0.73 -27.77
N ALA A 452 -13.23 0.09 -26.96
CA ALA A 452 -12.83 -0.28 -25.60
C ALA A 452 -14.04 -0.57 -24.70
N ALA A 453 -15.10 0.25 -24.78
CA ALA A 453 -16.35 0.05 -24.04
C ALA A 453 -17.06 -1.24 -24.48
N ARG A 454 -17.09 -1.50 -25.80
CA ARG A 454 -17.67 -2.74 -26.34
C ARG A 454 -16.92 -3.97 -25.85
N LEU A 455 -15.58 -3.98 -25.93
CA LEU A 455 -14.74 -5.08 -25.45
C LEU A 455 -14.95 -5.32 -23.96
N ALA A 456 -15.02 -4.27 -23.15
CA ALA A 456 -15.25 -4.37 -21.71
C ALA A 456 -16.62 -5.01 -21.37
N ILE A 457 -17.69 -4.57 -22.04
CA ILE A 457 -19.05 -5.09 -21.82
C ILE A 457 -19.16 -6.54 -22.31
N THR A 458 -18.67 -6.85 -23.52
CA THR A 458 -18.77 -8.21 -24.09
C THR A 458 -17.99 -9.22 -23.25
N THR A 459 -16.74 -8.92 -22.89
CA THR A 459 -15.93 -9.81 -22.05
C THR A 459 -16.54 -10.00 -20.68
N THR A 460 -17.07 -8.95 -20.05
CA THR A 460 -17.73 -9.06 -18.75
C THR A 460 -18.97 -9.95 -18.82
N LEU A 461 -19.79 -9.81 -19.85
CA LEU A 461 -20.98 -10.66 -20.05
C LEU A 461 -20.60 -12.13 -20.26
N VAL A 462 -19.59 -12.40 -21.11
CA VAL A 462 -19.09 -13.75 -21.37
C VAL A 462 -18.57 -14.39 -20.08
N LEU A 463 -17.77 -13.66 -19.30
CA LEU A 463 -17.25 -14.16 -18.02
C LEU A 463 -18.36 -14.41 -17.01
N LEU A 464 -19.33 -13.51 -16.87
CA LEU A 464 -20.47 -13.71 -15.95
C LEU A 464 -21.29 -14.96 -16.29
N VAL A 465 -21.58 -15.18 -17.57
CA VAL A 465 -22.35 -16.36 -18.00
C VAL A 465 -21.52 -17.63 -17.83
N ALA A 466 -20.27 -17.63 -18.29
CA ALA A 466 -19.39 -18.78 -18.18
C ALA A 466 -19.09 -19.17 -16.73
N GLY A 467 -18.90 -18.19 -15.85
CA GLY A 467 -18.68 -18.44 -14.41
C GLY A 467 -19.94 -18.99 -13.74
N THR A 468 -21.12 -18.45 -14.07
CA THR A 468 -22.41 -18.97 -13.56
C THR A 468 -22.60 -20.44 -13.95
N VAL A 469 -22.37 -20.76 -15.22
CA VAL A 469 -22.45 -22.14 -15.73
C VAL A 469 -21.44 -23.05 -15.03
N SER A 470 -20.20 -22.58 -14.86
CA SER A 470 -19.13 -23.35 -14.19
C SER A 470 -19.50 -23.70 -12.75
N VAL A 471 -20.02 -22.72 -11.98
CA VAL A 471 -20.46 -22.95 -10.60
C VAL A 471 -21.66 -23.91 -10.55
N LEU A 472 -22.62 -23.76 -11.46
CA LEU A 472 -23.77 -24.68 -11.54
C LEU A 472 -23.33 -26.12 -11.81
N ILE A 473 -22.38 -26.33 -12.72
CA ILE A 473 -21.91 -27.67 -13.08
C ILE A 473 -21.15 -28.31 -11.90
N PHE A 474 -20.25 -27.58 -11.25
CA PHE A 474 -19.34 -28.18 -10.27
C PHE A 474 -19.90 -28.24 -8.84
N GLU A 475 -20.81 -27.34 -8.46
CA GLU A 475 -21.37 -27.26 -7.10
C GLU A 475 -22.82 -27.74 -6.97
N TRP A 476 -23.42 -28.27 -8.05
CA TRP A 476 -24.84 -28.65 -8.08
C TRP A 476 -25.28 -29.51 -6.90
N ASP A 477 -24.50 -30.55 -6.59
CA ASP A 477 -24.76 -31.55 -5.55
C ASP A 477 -23.94 -31.32 -4.28
N LYS A 478 -23.20 -30.21 -4.19
CA LYS A 478 -22.36 -29.88 -3.03
C LYS A 478 -22.74 -28.53 -2.45
N GLY A 479 -22.01 -27.46 -2.79
CA GLY A 479 -22.27 -26.12 -2.24
C GLY A 479 -23.69 -25.61 -2.49
N LEU A 480 -24.39 -26.14 -3.51
CA LEU A 480 -25.75 -25.75 -3.87
C LEU A 480 -26.82 -26.82 -3.55
N ALA A 481 -26.45 -27.95 -2.94
CA ALA A 481 -27.34 -29.10 -2.76
C ALA A 481 -28.65 -28.76 -2.01
N GLY A 482 -28.56 -27.89 -0.99
CA GLY A 482 -29.70 -27.52 -0.13
C GLY A 482 -30.68 -26.51 -0.75
N PHE A 483 -30.44 -26.02 -1.96
CA PHE A 483 -31.28 -25.03 -2.60
C PHE A 483 -32.19 -25.64 -3.68
N GLY A 484 -33.42 -25.15 -3.79
CA GLY A 484 -34.27 -25.41 -4.96
C GLY A 484 -33.67 -24.81 -6.24
N LEU A 485 -34.22 -25.17 -7.41
CA LEU A 485 -33.70 -24.78 -8.72
C LEU A 485 -33.40 -23.28 -8.84
N ALA A 486 -34.35 -22.43 -8.46
CA ALA A 486 -34.18 -20.98 -8.48
C ALA A 486 -33.06 -20.52 -7.52
N GLY A 487 -32.99 -21.09 -6.31
CA GLY A 487 -31.93 -20.78 -5.34
C GLY A 487 -30.54 -21.17 -5.84
N LYS A 488 -30.40 -22.30 -6.56
CA LYS A 488 -29.13 -22.71 -7.18
C LYS A 488 -28.66 -21.69 -8.23
N ILE A 489 -29.56 -21.27 -9.13
CA ILE A 489 -29.27 -20.28 -10.17
C ILE A 489 -28.88 -18.94 -9.54
N ASN A 490 -29.64 -18.47 -8.53
CA ASN A 490 -29.38 -17.21 -7.86
C ASN A 490 -28.00 -17.18 -7.20
N ASN A 491 -27.63 -18.24 -6.48
CA ASN A 491 -26.34 -18.34 -5.81
C ASN A 491 -25.18 -18.52 -6.81
N ALA A 492 -25.38 -19.28 -7.89
CA ALA A 492 -24.35 -19.42 -8.92
C ALA A 492 -24.08 -18.12 -9.66
N TRP A 493 -25.14 -17.36 -10.01
CA TRP A 493 -25.01 -16.03 -10.60
C TRP A 493 -24.27 -15.09 -9.66
N PHE A 494 -24.66 -15.07 -8.38
CA PHE A 494 -24.04 -14.25 -7.36
C PHE A 494 -22.54 -14.57 -7.22
N GLN A 495 -22.18 -15.84 -7.12
CA GLN A 495 -20.77 -16.24 -7.01
C GLN A 495 -19.96 -15.89 -8.26
N SER A 496 -20.54 -16.05 -9.45
CA SER A 496 -19.88 -15.62 -10.68
C SER A 496 -19.64 -14.11 -10.74
N ALA A 497 -20.56 -13.31 -10.21
CA ALA A 497 -20.36 -11.86 -10.10
C ALA A 497 -19.24 -11.53 -9.12
N THR A 498 -19.17 -12.23 -7.99
CA THR A 498 -18.20 -11.95 -6.94
C THR A 498 -16.79 -12.43 -7.21
N PHE A 499 -16.60 -13.52 -7.97
CA PHE A 499 -15.26 -14.00 -8.33
C PHE A 499 -14.43 -12.90 -9.03
N ARG A 500 -15.10 -11.94 -9.69
CA ARG A 500 -14.49 -10.80 -10.37
C ARG A 500 -14.37 -9.58 -9.45
N THR A 501 -13.61 -9.76 -8.37
CA THR A 501 -13.22 -8.75 -7.39
C THR A 501 -14.39 -8.10 -6.64
N ALA A 502 -15.10 -8.82 -5.77
CA ALA A 502 -16.10 -8.18 -4.92
C ALA A 502 -16.20 -8.69 -3.48
N GLY A 503 -15.51 -9.76 -3.12
CA GLY A 503 -15.28 -10.22 -1.75
C GLY A 503 -16.50 -10.75 -0.97
N PHE A 504 -17.71 -10.63 -1.49
CA PHE A 504 -18.91 -11.22 -0.90
C PHE A 504 -19.06 -12.72 -1.15
N ASN A 505 -19.46 -13.49 -0.16
CA ASN A 505 -19.81 -14.89 -0.34
C ASN A 505 -21.22 -15.19 0.16
N SER A 506 -21.99 -15.90 -0.66
CA SER A 506 -23.32 -16.43 -0.30
C SER A 506 -23.29 -17.91 0.08
N ILE A 507 -22.23 -18.64 -0.30
CA ILE A 507 -21.97 -20.02 0.11
C ILE A 507 -20.59 -20.13 0.76
N ASN A 508 -20.35 -21.24 1.45
CA ASN A 508 -19.05 -21.49 2.07
C ASN A 508 -17.98 -21.78 1.02
N VAL A 509 -17.13 -20.78 0.75
CA VAL A 509 -16.06 -20.86 -0.25
C VAL A 509 -14.92 -21.78 0.21
N ALA A 510 -14.71 -21.95 1.51
CA ALA A 510 -13.69 -22.87 2.02
C ALA A 510 -14.00 -24.34 1.69
N ALA A 511 -15.29 -24.66 1.58
CA ALA A 511 -15.78 -26.00 1.21
C ALA A 511 -15.97 -26.18 -0.30
N ALA A 512 -15.55 -25.22 -1.14
CA ALA A 512 -15.67 -25.33 -2.59
C ALA A 512 -14.84 -26.51 -3.13
N THR A 513 -15.38 -27.18 -4.16
CA THR A 513 -14.70 -28.27 -4.83
C THR A 513 -13.42 -27.83 -5.52
N THR A 514 -12.51 -28.78 -5.78
CA THR A 514 -11.24 -28.49 -6.48
C THR A 514 -11.44 -27.83 -7.86
N PRO A 515 -12.39 -28.26 -8.72
CA PRO A 515 -12.67 -27.57 -9.98
C PRO A 515 -13.14 -26.14 -9.77
N THR A 516 -14.09 -25.91 -8.85
CA THR A 516 -14.57 -24.57 -8.51
C THR A 516 -13.44 -23.69 -7.99
N TYR A 517 -12.56 -24.22 -7.12
CA TYR A 517 -11.39 -23.51 -6.62
C TYR A 517 -10.46 -23.03 -7.75
N ILE A 518 -10.19 -23.86 -8.77
CA ILE A 518 -9.36 -23.48 -9.91
C ILE A 518 -10.05 -22.37 -10.73
N VAL A 519 -11.35 -22.52 -10.99
CA VAL A 519 -12.15 -21.49 -11.68
C VAL A 519 -12.10 -20.18 -10.90
N MET A 520 -12.24 -20.23 -9.58
CA MET A 520 -12.16 -19.07 -8.72
C MET A 520 -10.82 -18.35 -8.83
N ILE A 521 -9.69 -19.06 -8.77
CA ILE A 521 -8.36 -18.43 -8.94
C ILE A 521 -8.23 -17.75 -10.29
N LEU A 522 -8.65 -18.41 -11.38
CA LEU A 522 -8.58 -17.84 -12.72
C LEU A 522 -9.45 -16.59 -12.85
N TYR A 523 -10.67 -16.64 -12.35
CA TYR A 523 -11.60 -15.51 -12.39
C TYR A 523 -11.19 -14.37 -11.47
N MET A 524 -10.56 -14.66 -10.33
CA MET A 524 -9.98 -13.63 -9.47
C MET A 524 -8.85 -12.91 -10.18
N PHE A 525 -7.96 -13.64 -10.83
CA PHE A 525 -6.87 -13.05 -11.60
C PHE A 525 -7.39 -12.15 -12.74
N ILE A 526 -8.50 -12.55 -13.38
CA ILE A 526 -9.23 -11.76 -14.38
C ILE A 526 -10.18 -10.78 -13.66
N GLY A 527 -9.69 -9.59 -13.38
CA GLY A 527 -10.45 -8.57 -12.66
C GLY A 527 -11.53 -7.88 -13.51
N GLY A 528 -11.80 -6.62 -13.17
CA GLY A 528 -12.82 -5.82 -13.87
C GLY A 528 -12.27 -5.01 -15.05
N SER A 529 -13.09 -4.07 -15.53
CA SER A 529 -12.74 -3.24 -16.68
C SER A 529 -11.85 -2.04 -16.30
N PRO A 530 -11.07 -1.50 -17.26
CA PRO A 530 -10.30 -0.28 -17.02
C PRO A 530 -11.20 0.90 -16.59
N GLY A 531 -10.74 1.69 -15.61
CA GLY A 531 -11.53 2.79 -15.04
C GLY A 531 -12.62 2.35 -14.05
N GLY A 532 -12.77 1.04 -13.81
CA GLY A 532 -13.66 0.49 -12.80
C GLY A 532 -13.00 0.39 -11.42
N THR A 533 -13.83 0.02 -10.45
CA THR A 533 -13.42 -0.09 -9.05
C THR A 533 -12.71 -1.41 -8.74
N ALA A 534 -12.89 -2.43 -9.59
CA ALA A 534 -12.24 -3.73 -9.55
C ALA A 534 -10.71 -3.70 -9.72
N GLY A 535 -9.99 -4.61 -9.07
CA GLY A 535 -8.56 -4.84 -9.29
C GLY A 535 -8.25 -5.83 -10.42
N GLY A 536 -7.14 -6.55 -10.30
CA GLY A 536 -6.74 -7.66 -11.19
C GLY A 536 -6.30 -7.26 -12.61
N VAL A 537 -6.00 -8.27 -13.42
CA VAL A 537 -5.74 -8.08 -14.86
C VAL A 537 -7.05 -7.67 -15.52
N LYS A 538 -7.03 -6.55 -16.24
CA LYS A 538 -8.26 -5.95 -16.78
C LYS A 538 -8.89 -6.81 -17.88
N THR A 539 -10.22 -6.77 -17.96
CA THR A 539 -10.96 -7.54 -18.97
C THR A 539 -10.55 -7.21 -20.41
N THR A 540 -10.20 -5.94 -20.69
CA THR A 540 -9.70 -5.53 -22.02
C THR A 540 -8.32 -6.09 -22.32
N THR A 541 -7.45 -6.24 -21.32
CA THR A 541 -6.15 -6.89 -21.45
C THR A 541 -6.34 -8.34 -21.87
N LEU A 542 -7.25 -9.06 -21.21
CA LEU A 542 -7.61 -10.43 -21.59
C LEU A 542 -8.21 -10.48 -23.00
N ALA A 543 -9.12 -9.56 -23.34
CA ALA A 543 -9.73 -9.50 -24.67
C ALA A 543 -8.68 -9.38 -25.78
N VAL A 544 -7.73 -8.45 -25.62
CA VAL A 544 -6.66 -8.23 -26.60
C VAL A 544 -5.79 -9.47 -26.74
N LEU A 545 -5.41 -10.12 -25.63
CA LEU A 545 -4.60 -11.34 -25.67
C LEU A 545 -5.35 -12.52 -26.30
N ALA A 546 -6.63 -12.69 -26.00
CA ALA A 546 -7.46 -13.75 -26.59
C ALA A 546 -7.62 -13.57 -28.10
N ILE A 547 -7.83 -12.34 -28.57
CA ILE A 547 -7.95 -12.03 -30.00
C ILE A 547 -6.60 -12.17 -30.70
N THR A 548 -5.50 -11.77 -30.04
CA THR A 548 -4.14 -11.98 -30.55
C THR A 548 -3.83 -13.46 -30.71
N PHE A 549 -4.18 -14.28 -29.72
CA PHE A 549 -4.04 -15.73 -29.79
C PHE A 549 -4.84 -16.31 -30.96
N TRP A 550 -6.11 -15.93 -31.10
CA TRP A 550 -6.95 -16.42 -32.18
C TRP A 550 -6.42 -16.03 -33.56
N ASN A 551 -5.99 -14.78 -33.74
CA ASN A 551 -5.42 -14.31 -35.00
C ASN A 551 -4.12 -15.03 -35.37
N ASN A 552 -3.27 -15.33 -34.39
CA ASN A 552 -2.07 -16.14 -34.62
C ASN A 552 -2.41 -17.57 -35.04
N VAL A 553 -3.44 -18.16 -34.45
CA VAL A 553 -3.92 -19.50 -34.83
C VAL A 553 -4.53 -19.49 -36.24
N THR A 554 -5.24 -18.44 -36.64
CA THR A 554 -5.84 -18.31 -37.98
C THR A 554 -4.90 -17.76 -39.04
N GLY A 555 -3.67 -17.39 -38.69
CA GLY A 555 -2.68 -16.81 -39.62
C GLY A 555 -3.03 -15.42 -40.15
N SER A 556 -3.91 -14.68 -39.45
CA SER A 556 -4.30 -13.32 -39.85
C SER A 556 -3.28 -12.31 -39.31
N GLY A 557 -2.47 -11.71 -40.20
CA GLY A 557 -1.32 -10.87 -39.81
C GLY A 557 -1.67 -9.57 -39.08
N ASP A 558 -2.85 -9.00 -39.31
CA ASP A 558 -3.28 -7.74 -38.70
C ASP A 558 -4.39 -7.95 -37.66
N LEU A 559 -4.22 -7.33 -36.49
CA LEU A 559 -5.22 -7.29 -35.42
C LEU A 559 -6.29 -6.26 -35.71
N ASN A 560 -7.25 -6.62 -36.56
CA ASN A 560 -8.38 -5.77 -36.93
C ASN A 560 -9.66 -6.14 -36.17
N ILE A 561 -10.21 -5.18 -35.42
CA ILE A 561 -11.53 -5.30 -34.79
C ILE A 561 -12.42 -4.16 -35.26
N GLN A 562 -13.59 -4.47 -35.85
CA GLN A 562 -14.55 -3.47 -36.34
C GLN A 562 -13.91 -2.40 -37.24
N ASN A 563 -13.08 -2.85 -38.19
CA ASN A 563 -12.34 -1.98 -39.10
C ASN A 563 -11.37 -1.01 -38.39
N ARG A 564 -10.90 -1.36 -37.19
CA ARG A 564 -9.85 -0.64 -36.46
C ARG A 564 -8.67 -1.55 -36.19
N HIS A 565 -7.49 -1.06 -36.53
CA HIS A 565 -6.23 -1.77 -36.32
C HIS A 565 -5.71 -1.53 -34.90
N ILE A 566 -5.36 -2.60 -34.18
CA ILE A 566 -4.73 -2.54 -32.85
C ILE A 566 -3.22 -2.53 -33.02
N SER A 567 -2.56 -1.51 -32.45
CA SER A 567 -1.10 -1.43 -32.47
C SER A 567 -0.45 -2.55 -31.65
N HIS A 568 0.65 -3.11 -32.16
CA HIS A 568 1.50 -4.09 -31.48
C HIS A 568 1.98 -3.62 -30.10
N TYR A 569 2.11 -2.31 -29.89
CA TYR A 569 2.44 -1.73 -28.59
C TYR A 569 1.42 -2.11 -27.50
N ILE A 570 0.13 -2.15 -27.83
CA ILE A 570 -0.95 -2.51 -26.89
C ILE A 570 -0.85 -3.99 -26.51
N VAL A 571 -0.51 -4.85 -27.47
CA VAL A 571 -0.29 -6.29 -27.27
C VAL A 571 0.88 -6.52 -26.33
N TYR A 572 2.05 -5.93 -26.60
CA TYR A 572 3.21 -6.06 -25.73
C TYR A 572 2.94 -5.55 -24.32
N ARG A 573 2.25 -4.41 -24.19
CA ARG A 573 1.83 -3.90 -22.88
C ARG A 573 0.92 -4.88 -22.15
N ALA A 574 -0.02 -5.51 -22.85
CA ALA A 574 -0.91 -6.52 -22.27
C ALA A 574 -0.15 -7.75 -21.77
N VAL A 575 0.81 -8.27 -22.56
CA VAL A 575 1.69 -9.38 -22.17
C VAL A 575 2.50 -9.00 -20.92
N THR A 576 3.11 -7.82 -20.90
CA THR A 576 3.90 -7.36 -19.75
C THR A 576 3.07 -7.27 -18.48
N ILE A 577 1.81 -6.80 -18.55
CA ILE A 577 0.92 -6.74 -17.37
C ILE A 577 0.64 -8.14 -16.83
N VAL A 578 0.31 -9.11 -17.69
CA VAL A 578 0.03 -10.49 -17.28
C VAL A 578 1.26 -11.16 -16.68
N MET A 579 2.41 -11.05 -17.34
CA MET A 579 3.68 -11.62 -16.88
C MET A 579 4.11 -11.01 -15.54
N ALA A 580 4.05 -9.69 -15.41
CA ALA A 580 4.37 -8.99 -14.17
C ALA A 580 3.45 -9.45 -13.02
N SER A 581 2.15 -9.53 -13.27
CA SER A 581 1.17 -9.99 -12.27
C SER A 581 1.43 -11.45 -11.85
N GLY A 582 1.71 -12.33 -12.80
CA GLY A 582 2.06 -13.73 -12.52
C GLY A 582 3.35 -13.88 -11.72
N LEU A 583 4.38 -13.06 -12.00
CA LEU A 583 5.64 -13.08 -11.27
C LEU A 583 5.47 -12.58 -9.83
N VAL A 584 4.69 -11.51 -9.60
CA VAL A 584 4.37 -11.04 -8.24
C VAL A 584 3.56 -12.10 -7.48
N LEU A 585 2.57 -12.72 -8.11
CA LEU A 585 1.76 -13.78 -7.51
C LEU A 585 2.64 -14.96 -7.05
N LEU A 586 3.52 -15.43 -7.93
CA LEU A 586 4.44 -16.53 -7.62
C LEU A 586 5.40 -16.16 -6.49
N ALA A 587 6.02 -14.99 -6.55
CA ALA A 587 6.97 -14.53 -5.54
C ALA A 587 6.30 -14.40 -4.16
N ALA A 588 5.14 -13.75 -4.08
CA ALA A 588 4.41 -13.57 -2.83
C ALA A 588 3.94 -14.92 -2.23
N THR A 589 3.48 -15.85 -3.07
CA THR A 589 3.08 -17.20 -2.61
C THR A 589 4.28 -17.98 -2.06
N MET A 590 5.44 -17.91 -2.74
CA MET A 590 6.67 -18.56 -2.26
C MET A 590 7.15 -17.95 -0.93
N MET A 591 7.12 -16.62 -0.79
CA MET A 591 7.50 -15.97 0.47
C MET A 591 6.56 -16.35 1.62
N LEU A 592 5.25 -16.44 1.36
CA LEU A 592 4.27 -16.82 2.38
C LEU A 592 4.35 -18.29 2.78
N THR A 593 4.60 -19.21 1.83
CA THR A 593 4.76 -20.64 2.14
C THR A 593 6.01 -20.94 2.97
N ILE A 594 7.05 -20.10 2.87
CA ILE A 594 8.24 -20.20 3.72
C ILE A 594 7.99 -19.61 5.12
N THR A 595 7.19 -18.53 5.20
CA THR A 595 7.03 -17.77 6.45
C THR A 595 5.85 -18.23 7.30
N GLN A 596 4.80 -18.80 6.71
CA GLN A 596 3.57 -19.18 7.39
C GLN A 596 3.38 -20.70 7.40
N PRO A 597 3.02 -21.31 8.54
CA PRO A 597 2.71 -22.74 8.65
C PRO A 597 1.28 -23.05 8.16
N ILE A 598 0.89 -22.49 7.01
CA ILE A 598 -0.45 -22.61 6.42
C ILE A 598 -0.32 -23.40 5.11
N ALA A 599 -1.36 -24.17 4.75
CA ALA A 599 -1.34 -24.98 3.54
C ALA A 599 -1.12 -24.12 2.27
N PRO A 600 -0.28 -24.56 1.30
CA PRO A 600 -0.01 -23.81 0.08
C PRO A 600 -1.26 -23.46 -0.73
N ARG A 601 -2.28 -24.33 -0.70
CA ARG A 601 -3.59 -24.10 -1.35
C ARG A 601 -4.28 -22.84 -0.81
N GLU A 602 -4.24 -22.64 0.50
CA GLU A 602 -4.87 -21.50 1.16
C GLU A 602 -4.07 -20.22 0.91
N LEU A 603 -2.75 -20.29 1.00
CA LEU A 603 -1.88 -19.16 0.73
C LEU A 603 -1.98 -18.70 -0.74
N LEU A 604 -2.00 -19.62 -1.72
CA LEU A 604 -2.19 -19.27 -3.12
C LEU A 604 -3.51 -18.53 -3.34
N PHE A 605 -4.57 -18.96 -2.67
CA PHE A 605 -5.87 -18.33 -2.76
C PHE A 605 -5.88 -16.92 -2.14
N GLU A 606 -5.31 -16.77 -0.94
CA GLU A 606 -5.17 -15.46 -0.27
C GLU A 606 -4.32 -14.48 -1.08
N VAL A 607 -3.19 -14.94 -1.64
CA VAL A 607 -2.31 -14.06 -2.44
C VAL A 607 -2.98 -13.67 -3.75
N THR A 608 -3.67 -14.60 -4.41
CA THR A 608 -4.44 -14.30 -5.63
C THR A 608 -5.52 -13.26 -5.33
N SER A 609 -6.28 -13.48 -4.24
CA SER A 609 -7.32 -12.57 -3.77
C SER A 609 -6.74 -11.20 -3.39
N ALA A 610 -5.60 -11.15 -2.70
CA ALA A 610 -4.92 -9.92 -2.34
C ALA A 610 -4.43 -9.16 -3.57
N LEU A 611 -3.72 -9.83 -4.49
CA LEU A 611 -3.13 -9.21 -5.68
C LEU A 611 -4.20 -8.69 -6.64
N ALA A 612 -5.30 -9.42 -6.79
CA ALA A 612 -6.41 -8.99 -7.62
C ALA A 612 -7.41 -8.06 -6.89
N THR A 613 -7.18 -7.77 -5.60
CA THR A 613 -8.09 -7.02 -4.72
C THR A 613 -9.51 -7.59 -4.75
N VAL A 614 -9.64 -8.89 -4.49
CA VAL A 614 -10.91 -9.61 -4.54
C VAL A 614 -11.60 -9.65 -3.20
N GLY A 615 -10.90 -10.02 -2.12
CA GLY A 615 -11.47 -10.03 -0.77
C GLY A 615 -12.09 -11.34 -0.35
N LEU A 616 -12.15 -12.33 -1.23
CA LEU A 616 -12.55 -13.67 -0.86
C LEU A 616 -11.41 -14.34 -0.10
N SER A 617 -11.75 -15.06 0.97
CA SER A 617 -10.85 -15.84 1.80
C SER A 617 -11.42 -17.24 2.02
N ILE A 618 -10.54 -18.23 2.13
CA ILE A 618 -10.90 -19.58 2.60
C ILE A 618 -10.50 -19.83 4.06
N GLY A 619 -10.20 -18.76 4.81
CA GLY A 619 -9.97 -18.80 6.25
C GLY A 619 -8.52 -18.62 6.69
N ALA A 620 -7.59 -18.34 5.77
CA ALA A 620 -6.18 -18.14 6.11
C ALA A 620 -5.87 -16.71 6.58
N THR A 621 -6.60 -15.69 6.12
CA THR A 621 -6.34 -14.27 6.51
C THR A 621 -6.24 -14.04 8.02
N PRO A 622 -7.14 -14.57 8.88
CA PRO A 622 -7.07 -14.35 10.32
C PRO A 622 -5.90 -15.09 11.00
N GLN A 623 -5.36 -16.12 10.35
CA GLN A 623 -4.29 -16.98 10.88
C GLN A 623 -2.89 -16.43 10.61
N LEU A 624 -2.77 -15.40 9.76
CA LEU A 624 -1.48 -14.80 9.39
C LEU A 624 -0.80 -14.18 10.61
N ASP A 625 0.52 -14.36 10.72
CA ASP A 625 1.34 -13.64 11.68
C ASP A 625 1.64 -12.21 11.21
N GLY A 626 2.50 -11.48 11.95
CA GLY A 626 2.87 -10.11 11.59
C GLY A 626 3.59 -10.00 10.24
N ILE A 627 4.44 -10.96 9.86
CA ILE A 627 5.12 -10.95 8.55
C ILE A 627 4.10 -11.24 7.44
N GLY A 628 3.25 -12.25 7.63
CA GLY A 628 2.23 -12.63 6.66
C GLY A 628 1.27 -11.49 6.37
N LYS A 629 0.83 -10.75 7.40
CA LYS A 629 0.00 -9.56 7.26
C LYS A 629 0.71 -8.47 6.45
N VAL A 630 2.00 -8.21 6.66
CA VAL A 630 2.77 -7.23 5.87
C VAL A 630 2.89 -7.66 4.42
N LEU A 631 3.19 -8.93 4.15
CA LEU A 631 3.30 -9.46 2.79
C LEU A 631 1.99 -9.28 2.03
N ILE A 632 0.86 -9.67 2.65
CA ILE A 632 -0.46 -9.50 2.04
C ILE A 632 -0.83 -8.02 1.87
N ILE A 633 -0.51 -7.13 2.83
CA ILE A 633 -0.66 -5.67 2.69
C ILE A 633 0.07 -5.15 1.44
N LEU A 634 1.32 -5.58 1.24
CA LEU A 634 2.11 -5.18 0.06
C LEU A 634 1.50 -5.73 -1.22
N THR A 635 1.04 -6.99 -1.22
CA THR A 635 0.39 -7.61 -2.36
C THR A 635 -0.90 -6.88 -2.76
N MET A 636 -1.76 -6.51 -1.80
CA MET A 636 -2.95 -5.68 -2.06
C MET A 636 -2.60 -4.34 -2.67
N PHE A 637 -1.57 -3.69 -2.12
CA PHE A 637 -1.14 -2.36 -2.57
C PHE A 637 -0.57 -2.39 -4.00
N ILE A 638 0.26 -3.40 -4.32
CA ILE A 638 0.77 -3.63 -5.68
C ILE A 638 -0.37 -3.94 -6.64
N GLY A 639 -1.33 -4.77 -6.20
CA GLY A 639 -2.53 -5.10 -6.95
C GLY A 639 -3.35 -3.87 -7.34
N ARG A 640 -3.60 -2.97 -6.37
CA ARG A 640 -4.39 -1.76 -6.60
C ARG A 640 -3.70 -0.76 -7.53
N ILE A 641 -2.40 -0.53 -7.33
CA ILE A 641 -1.64 0.42 -8.15
C ILE A 641 -1.46 -0.13 -9.57
N GLY A 642 -1.27 -1.43 -9.70
CA GLY A 642 -0.94 -2.11 -10.94
C GLY A 642 0.54 -2.53 -10.94
N PRO A 643 0.86 -3.79 -11.28
CA PRO A 643 2.24 -4.28 -11.31
C PRO A 643 3.13 -3.50 -12.29
N LEU A 644 2.61 -3.17 -13.47
CA LEU A 644 3.35 -2.43 -14.50
C LEU A 644 3.82 -1.05 -14.01
N THR A 645 2.96 -0.33 -13.29
CA THR A 645 3.29 0.98 -12.72
C THR A 645 4.37 0.87 -11.65
N MET A 646 4.43 -0.22 -10.89
CA MET A 646 5.54 -0.46 -9.95
C MET A 646 6.86 -0.70 -10.67
N PHE A 647 6.87 -1.45 -11.77
CA PHE A 647 8.09 -1.63 -12.58
C PHE A 647 8.53 -0.33 -13.27
N MET A 648 7.59 0.47 -13.78
CA MET A 648 7.89 1.79 -14.35
C MET A 648 8.43 2.79 -13.32
N LEU A 649 8.16 2.60 -12.02
CA LEU A 649 8.74 3.42 -10.95
C LEU A 649 10.20 3.07 -10.66
N LEU A 650 10.59 1.82 -10.95
CA LEU A 650 11.95 1.30 -10.77
C LEU A 650 12.82 1.53 -12.02
N ASP A 651 12.20 1.75 -13.18
CA ASP A 651 12.89 2.00 -14.43
C ASP A 651 13.44 3.43 -14.47
N ASP A 652 14.76 3.57 -14.51
CA ASP A 652 15.43 4.84 -14.78
C ASP A 652 15.24 5.15 -16.26
N ALA A 653 14.56 6.27 -16.55
CA ALA A 653 14.22 6.72 -17.90
C ALA A 653 15.37 6.51 -18.89
N HIS A 654 15.32 5.41 -19.64
CA HIS A 654 16.33 5.12 -20.64
C HIS A 654 16.14 6.09 -21.79
N SER A 655 17.22 6.80 -22.13
CA SER A 655 17.32 7.57 -23.35
C SER A 655 17.02 6.65 -24.52
N GLN A 656 16.01 6.98 -25.33
CA GLN A 656 15.77 6.31 -26.60
C GLN A 656 17.04 6.39 -27.43
N THR A 657 17.77 5.28 -27.53
CA THR A 657 18.85 5.13 -28.49
C THR A 657 18.20 4.88 -29.84
N ASN A 658 18.26 5.87 -30.74
CA ASN A 658 17.81 5.78 -32.14
C ASN A 658 18.63 4.78 -33.00
N ALA A 659 19.39 3.87 -32.38
CA ALA A 659 20.13 2.83 -33.06
C ALA A 659 19.22 1.62 -33.27
N HIS A 660 18.82 1.36 -34.51
CA HIS A 660 18.15 0.11 -34.87
C HIS A 660 19.17 -1.02 -34.99
N TYR A 661 18.99 -2.06 -34.19
CA TYR A 661 19.77 -3.29 -34.27
C TYR A 661 19.19 -4.22 -35.34
N PRO A 662 20.02 -5.07 -35.99
CA PRO A 662 19.53 -6.04 -36.97
C PRO A 662 18.58 -7.06 -36.32
N TYR A 663 17.58 -7.51 -37.08
CA TYR A 663 16.67 -8.56 -36.64
C TYR A 663 17.42 -9.87 -36.43
N ALA A 664 17.38 -10.40 -35.21
CA ALA A 664 17.86 -11.74 -34.90
C ALA A 664 16.71 -12.73 -35.06
N LYS A 665 16.92 -13.80 -35.83
CA LYS A 665 15.99 -14.93 -35.87
C LYS A 665 16.22 -15.80 -34.65
N ILE A 666 15.23 -15.83 -33.76
CA ILE A 666 15.20 -16.72 -32.59
C ILE A 666 14.06 -17.71 -32.84
N THR A 667 14.39 -19.00 -32.91
CA THR A 667 13.39 -20.06 -32.98
C THR A 667 12.70 -20.18 -31.63
N LEU A 668 11.39 -19.95 -31.62
CA LEU A 668 10.50 -20.32 -30.51
C LEU A 668 9.92 -21.70 -30.84
N ASN A 669 9.68 -22.52 -29.80
CA ASN A 669 9.28 -23.93 -29.91
C ASN A 669 8.04 -24.18 -30.76
#